data_AF-A0AAW4L4X8-F1
#
_entry.id   AF-A0AAW4L4X8-F1
#
_cell.length_a   1.000
_cell.length_b   1.000
_cell.length_c   1.000
_cell.angle_alpha   90.00
_cell.angle_beta   90.00
_cell.angle_gamma   90.00
#
_symmetry.space_group_name_H-M   'P 1'
#
loop_
_entity.id
_entity.type
_entity.pdbx_description
1 polymer ?
#
loop_
_entity_poly.entity_id
_entity_poly.type
_entity_poly.pdbx_seq_one_letter_code
_entity_poly.pdbx_strand_id
1 'polypeptide(L)'
;MKGNCLIQMLLSFAILLILPKIAFAGPMSWNITSGGAWETTANWAPSKLPARGDDVDIRGAGGNSITFDSTVTIGSLKISGNSLSLRSGQITISPEMPPPPPQFSLAVVKSGTGSGNVTSSPSGINCGSVCTAAFDQNRSITLTATAEYGSLFTGWSNGSCSGTGNCTIAINGNTGVIATFASQASGLTAAFSSSHAAPYAGQSIQFTDQSTGTPVSWEWNFGDGTTSTVQNPTHTFLTANSYTVTLKVTNAGGASNTTTKTVTVTSTGSTFLLMSDAGSNGGNLPIYYTIDGSGASPALAWVNPPQGTTNYALVMTTLPGDGTTLYNWVLYNIPDTSVSLARNNTAVGTAGKTSHTVLGYAPPQSTGPGSKAYTLTLYALSGTPSLPADPSQVTGDLLTTAIANITLGSSSLSLSYARTAPEPGFSWQAADTAIIFTNTSGLSATSWLWDFGDGATATNQSPIHTYHNYGTYQVTLTVGNEFGSSSITKTITVASTAPMGMNNVQTISDGAQRTTLAFSAFAMMNGNLNSQSFFPPGKVADYTGFQYLRDNDLDGMGHNTSFLTRVAENVIYILSDEQFRQLTILATAQQADISSYGYGRFKLMKAFRHLLSGDIPSGSTGLSLDAVKSVSRQLYLIDGKISYDRALLYANVLNGMSSSQKAYLEAMKGKGWASWPDTSIEGSAMRAEIQRKMGTLLRQYGGDAVAVMTYAGDLFSWYAGSIEADVYFCPERQGTYYGGFYMKDAPAIGHEGYAISTSLTADVGTVLSDSTKGYVTETQAALMSGLVDTQRNNLYAGSTSIVSIRLQIATLLRKLLITSDTDKSIFNQVMSLSGTYGDLDGENNYNYATVFANVYQSLGTMILNGETIDQKAKITALYSSIMKGNYTDTNGNIIGTYDFSGSCPAPFLYSAPLAATDSGFVANTSDTAVYPLFGLTAP
;
A
#
# COMPACT_ATOMS: atom_id res chain seq x y z
N MET A 1 38.30 -24.51 28.28
CA MET A 1 39.70 -24.04 28.40
C MET A 1 39.65 -22.55 28.76
N LYS A 2 39.60 -22.24 30.06
CA LYS A 2 40.61 -21.53 30.89
C LYS A 2 40.98 -20.11 30.42
N GLY A 3 40.67 -19.09 31.24
CA GLY A 3 41.38 -17.81 31.23
C GLY A 3 40.63 -16.56 31.73
N ASN A 4 40.41 -16.43 33.04
CA ASN A 4 40.23 -15.23 33.88
C ASN A 4 39.95 -13.84 33.24
N CYS A 5 38.73 -13.32 33.45
CA CYS A 5 38.43 -11.89 33.49
C CYS A 5 38.16 -11.47 34.95
N LEU A 6 39.19 -11.01 35.64
CA LEU A 6 39.07 -10.09 36.78
C LEU A 6 40.43 -9.38 36.93
N ILE A 7 40.40 -8.05 37.04
CA ILE A 7 41.53 -7.12 37.25
C ILE A 7 42.19 -6.59 35.97
N GLN A 8 41.65 -5.47 35.45
CA GLN A 8 42.44 -4.33 34.97
C GLN A 8 41.54 -3.11 34.83
N MET A 9 41.33 -2.40 35.94
CA MET A 9 40.77 -1.04 35.93
C MET A 9 41.41 -0.30 37.11
N LEU A 10 42.66 0.12 36.96
CA LEU A 10 43.36 1.14 37.77
C LEU A 10 44.74 1.42 37.12
N LEU A 11 45.07 2.73 36.99
CA LEU A 11 46.29 3.37 36.44
C LEU A 11 46.38 3.40 34.90
N SER A 12 46.41 4.56 34.23
CA SER A 12 47.38 5.64 34.45
C SER A 12 46.88 7.05 34.07
N PHE A 13 47.41 8.01 34.83
CA PHE A 13 47.27 9.47 34.77
C PHE A 13 48.42 10.09 33.93
N ALA A 14 48.17 11.29 33.38
CA ALA A 14 49.08 12.46 33.28
C ALA A 14 49.87 12.80 31.98
N ILE A 15 49.67 14.08 31.58
CA ILE A 15 50.57 15.08 30.92
C ILE A 15 50.62 15.13 29.37
N LEU A 16 50.11 16.23 28.78
CA LEU A 16 50.93 17.27 28.12
C LEU A 16 50.15 18.57 27.83
N LEU A 17 50.68 19.68 28.34
CA LEU A 17 50.37 21.09 28.01
C LEU A 17 51.49 21.63 27.10
N ILE A 18 51.18 22.53 26.16
CA ILE A 18 51.93 23.77 25.78
C ILE A 18 51.13 24.56 24.70
N LEU A 19 50.95 25.87 24.93
CA LEU A 19 50.28 26.95 24.15
C LEU A 19 51.22 27.56 23.06
N PRO A 20 50.96 28.69 22.31
CA PRO A 20 49.80 29.65 22.27
C PRO A 20 49.37 30.18 20.86
N LYS A 21 48.22 30.91 20.76
CA LYS A 21 48.12 32.35 20.35
C LYS A 21 46.69 32.87 20.02
N ILE A 22 46.29 33.93 20.76
CA ILE A 22 45.70 35.26 20.37
C ILE A 22 44.39 35.28 19.54
N ALA A 23 43.35 36.11 19.73
CA ALA A 23 42.68 36.89 20.78
C ALA A 23 41.52 37.64 20.04
N PHE A 24 40.35 37.89 20.65
CA PHE A 24 39.57 39.16 20.52
C PHE A 24 38.34 39.17 21.46
N ALA A 25 38.24 40.26 22.26
CA ALA A 25 37.10 40.87 22.98
C ALA A 25 36.22 40.01 23.93
N GLY A 26 36.11 40.42 25.21
CA GLY A 26 35.62 39.59 26.33
C GLY A 26 34.32 40.03 27.03
N PRO A 27 33.91 39.31 28.09
CA PRO A 27 32.93 39.75 29.08
C PRO A 27 33.59 40.31 30.36
N MET A 28 32.84 41.11 31.12
CA MET A 28 33.32 41.80 32.33
C MET A 28 33.74 40.83 33.44
N SER A 29 35.02 40.86 33.82
CA SER A 29 35.56 40.12 34.97
C SER A 29 35.63 41.01 36.22
N TRP A 30 35.03 40.59 37.33
CA TRP A 30 35.21 41.23 38.65
C TRP A 30 36.51 40.76 39.30
N ASN A 31 37.46 41.67 39.55
CA ASN A 31 38.68 41.41 40.31
C ASN A 31 38.56 42.05 41.70
N ILE A 32 38.65 41.25 42.77
CA ILE A 32 38.80 41.77 44.13
C ILE A 32 40.26 41.56 44.56
N THR A 33 41.06 42.64 44.51
CA THR A 33 42.34 42.73 45.22
C THR A 33 42.12 43.46 46.53
N SER A 34 42.20 42.73 47.65
CA SER A 34 42.07 43.33 48.99
C SER A 34 43.34 44.07 49.39
N GLY A 35 43.26 45.40 49.46
CA GLY A 35 44.14 46.22 50.27
C GLY A 35 43.35 46.81 51.43
N GLY A 36 43.55 46.30 52.65
CA GLY A 36 43.16 46.98 53.89
C GLY A 36 41.98 46.40 54.67
N ALA A 37 42.28 46.03 55.91
CA ALA A 37 41.42 45.82 57.08
C ALA A 37 40.45 44.62 57.10
N TRP A 38 40.55 43.88 58.19
CA TRP A 38 39.84 42.66 58.54
C TRP A 38 38.37 42.93 58.87
N GLU A 39 37.45 42.28 58.17
CA GLU A 39 36.12 41.94 58.68
C GLU A 39 35.84 40.46 58.38
N THR A 40 35.83 39.66 59.44
CA THR A 40 35.40 38.26 59.40
C THR A 40 33.88 38.20 59.18
N THR A 41 33.44 37.35 58.25
CA THR A 41 32.05 37.07 57.82
C THR A 41 31.30 38.20 57.10
N ALA A 42 31.44 38.25 55.78
CA ALA A 42 30.53 39.01 54.90
C ALA A 42 29.33 38.13 54.52
N ASN A 43 28.15 38.42 55.08
CA ASN A 43 26.87 37.87 54.60
C ASN A 43 26.45 38.66 53.34
N TRP A 44 26.23 37.97 52.21
CA TRP A 44 25.82 38.61 50.96
C TRP A 44 24.31 38.87 50.96
N ALA A 45 23.92 40.15 50.89
CA ALA A 45 22.52 40.52 50.66
C ALA A 45 22.09 40.13 49.21
N PRO A 46 20.82 39.77 48.97
CA PRO A 46 20.34 39.29 47.67
C PRO A 46 20.60 40.23 46.48
N SER A 47 20.77 41.52 46.74
CA SER A 47 21.04 42.56 45.74
C SER A 47 22.48 42.62 45.21
N LYS A 48 23.38 41.77 45.74
CA LYS A 48 24.81 41.71 45.32
C LYS A 48 25.22 40.36 44.72
N LEU A 49 24.28 39.47 44.43
CA LEU A 49 24.57 38.18 43.80
C LEU A 49 24.94 38.35 42.31
N PRO A 50 25.86 37.52 41.76
CA PRO A 50 26.18 37.52 40.34
C PRO A 50 24.92 37.27 39.49
N ALA A 51 24.84 37.89 38.33
CA ALA A 51 23.78 37.59 37.38
C ALA A 51 23.98 36.18 36.81
N ARG A 52 22.87 35.58 36.35
CA ARG A 52 22.90 34.24 35.76
C ARG A 52 23.79 34.24 34.50
N GLY A 53 24.90 33.49 34.54
CA GLY A 53 25.85 33.37 33.43
C GLY A 53 27.22 34.01 33.69
N ASP A 54 27.37 34.78 34.77
CA ASP A 54 28.64 35.44 35.09
C ASP A 54 29.73 34.42 35.50
N ASP A 55 30.98 34.72 35.13
CA ASP A 55 32.17 34.01 35.60
C ASP A 55 32.62 34.54 36.97
N VAL A 56 32.82 33.64 37.92
CA VAL A 56 33.19 33.99 39.30
C VAL A 56 34.59 33.47 39.64
N ASP A 57 35.53 34.39 39.90
CA ASP A 57 36.90 34.08 40.34
C ASP A 57 37.12 34.57 41.78
N ILE A 58 37.37 33.62 42.69
CA ILE A 58 37.57 33.89 44.12
C ILE A 58 39.04 33.67 44.46
N ARG A 59 39.73 34.75 44.82
CA ARG A 59 41.16 34.74 45.18
C ARG A 59 41.37 35.34 46.56
N GLY A 60 42.09 34.63 47.42
CA GLY A 60 42.50 35.13 48.73
C GLY A 60 43.71 34.39 49.27
N ALA A 61 44.53 35.08 50.07
CA ALA A 61 45.64 34.49 50.78
C ALA A 61 45.17 34.05 52.18
N GLY A 62 44.79 32.77 52.32
CA GLY A 62 44.62 32.11 53.61
C GLY A 62 43.17 31.75 53.97
N GLY A 63 42.87 30.45 53.89
CA GLY A 63 42.05 29.70 54.85
C GLY A 63 40.59 30.12 55.12
N ASN A 64 40.03 31.10 54.41
CA ASN A 64 38.69 31.60 54.69
C ASN A 64 37.59 30.76 54.00
N SER A 65 36.43 30.67 54.64
CA SER A 65 35.22 29.99 54.15
C SER A 65 34.17 31.02 53.69
N ILE A 66 33.61 30.80 52.49
CA ILE A 66 32.52 31.60 51.90
C ILE A 66 31.25 30.75 51.94
N THR A 67 30.15 31.34 52.43
CA THR A 67 28.86 30.66 52.61
C THR A 67 27.80 31.28 51.70
N PHE A 68 27.05 30.43 50.98
CA PHE A 68 25.85 30.81 50.22
C PHE A 68 24.60 30.27 50.93
N ASP A 69 23.57 31.10 51.04
CA ASP A 69 22.31 30.78 51.72
C ASP A 69 21.18 30.37 50.73
N SER A 70 21.47 30.30 49.42
CA SER A 70 20.53 29.91 48.36
C SER A 70 21.25 29.27 47.16
N THR A 71 20.51 28.58 46.27
CA THR A 71 21.02 28.05 44.99
C THR A 71 21.47 29.17 44.05
N VAL A 72 22.65 29.04 43.43
CA VAL A 72 23.23 30.04 42.51
C VAL A 72 23.69 29.36 41.21
N THR A 73 23.41 30.00 40.07
CA THR A 73 23.76 29.51 38.71
C THR A 73 24.80 30.45 38.08
N ILE A 74 25.97 29.92 37.68
CA ILE A 74 27.12 30.70 37.18
C ILE A 74 27.72 30.09 35.91
N GLY A 75 28.43 30.89 35.11
CA GLY A 75 29.03 30.49 33.83
C GLY A 75 30.24 29.58 34.02
N SER A 76 31.19 30.01 34.86
CA SER A 76 32.32 29.20 35.33
C SER A 76 32.77 29.61 36.75
N LEU A 77 33.43 28.68 37.46
CA LEU A 77 33.90 28.87 38.83
C LEU A 77 35.39 28.54 38.96
N LYS A 78 36.18 29.48 39.46
CA LYS A 78 37.60 29.26 39.77
C LYS A 78 37.91 29.62 41.23
N ILE A 79 38.54 28.70 41.95
CA ILE A 79 38.90 28.85 43.38
C ILE A 79 40.40 28.64 43.52
N SER A 80 41.09 29.54 44.21
CA SER A 80 42.51 29.37 44.55
C SER A 80 42.80 29.87 45.97
N GLY A 81 43.28 28.97 46.83
CA GLY A 81 43.74 29.27 48.19
C GLY A 81 42.70 29.25 49.31
N ASN A 82 41.43 28.90 49.04
CA ASN A 82 40.32 28.93 50.02
C ASN A 82 39.42 27.68 49.97
N SER A 83 38.60 27.46 51.02
CA SER A 83 37.64 26.35 51.14
C SER A 83 36.20 26.83 50.90
N LEU A 84 35.40 26.09 50.12
CA LEU A 84 33.99 26.40 49.87
C LEU A 84 33.07 25.51 50.71
N SER A 85 32.10 26.09 51.42
CA SER A 85 31.11 25.33 52.20
C SER A 85 29.69 25.87 51.99
N LEU A 86 28.77 25.00 51.58
CA LEU A 86 27.35 25.31 51.34
C LEU A 86 26.53 24.93 52.58
N ARG A 87 25.73 25.86 53.12
CA ARG A 87 24.81 25.56 54.24
C ARG A 87 23.49 24.94 53.74
N SER A 88 22.94 25.41 52.62
CA SER A 88 21.82 24.79 51.90
C SER A 88 21.72 25.33 50.46
N GLY A 89 21.68 24.46 49.45
CA GLY A 89 21.61 24.82 48.01
C GLY A 89 22.61 24.07 47.13
N GLN A 90 22.45 24.14 45.80
CA GLN A 90 23.40 23.62 44.80
C GLN A 90 24.04 24.77 44.00
N ILE A 91 25.24 24.54 43.48
CA ILE A 91 25.86 25.40 42.45
C ILE A 91 25.68 24.70 41.11
N THR A 92 25.03 25.37 40.17
CA THR A 92 24.82 24.86 38.81
C THR A 92 25.72 25.63 37.84
N ILE A 93 26.63 24.91 37.17
CA ILE A 93 27.47 25.48 36.11
C ILE A 93 26.75 25.27 34.78
N SER A 94 26.36 26.36 34.13
CA SER A 94 25.82 26.32 32.76
C SER A 94 26.72 27.20 31.89
N PRO A 95 27.62 26.64 31.07
CA PRO A 95 28.35 27.45 30.11
C PRO A 95 27.34 28.11 29.18
N GLU A 96 27.41 29.44 29.07
CA GLU A 96 26.62 30.18 28.11
C GLU A 96 26.98 29.66 26.71
N MET A 97 25.98 29.19 25.97
CA MET A 97 26.18 28.79 24.58
C MET A 97 26.74 30.00 23.82
N PRO A 98 27.72 29.80 22.92
CA PRO A 98 28.19 30.90 22.09
C PRO A 98 26.98 31.59 21.42
N PRO A 99 26.99 32.93 21.32
CA PRO A 99 25.90 33.63 20.67
C PRO A 99 25.69 33.00 19.29
N PRO A 100 24.43 32.69 18.91
CA PRO A 100 24.16 32.02 17.65
C PRO A 100 24.82 32.82 16.52
N PRO A 101 25.47 32.15 15.56
CA PRO A 101 26.09 32.84 14.44
C PRO A 101 25.06 33.77 13.79
N PRO A 102 25.48 34.96 13.30
CA PRO A 102 24.55 35.90 12.71
C PRO A 102 23.77 35.21 11.58
N GLN A 103 22.45 35.26 11.68
CA GLN A 103 21.58 34.63 10.71
C GLN A 103 21.19 35.63 9.64
N PHE A 104 21.16 35.17 8.40
CA PHE A 104 20.67 35.95 7.28
C PHE A 104 19.47 35.26 6.66
N SER A 105 18.52 36.08 6.22
CA SER A 105 17.31 35.60 5.56
C SER A 105 17.60 35.17 4.13
N LEU A 106 17.14 33.98 3.77
CA LEU A 106 17.00 33.51 2.40
C LEU A 106 15.52 33.52 2.05
N ALA A 107 15.13 34.35 1.09
CA ALA A 107 13.78 34.41 0.57
C ALA A 107 13.73 33.77 -0.82
N VAL A 108 12.81 32.84 -1.03
CA VAL A 108 12.51 32.27 -2.34
C VAL A 108 11.21 32.85 -2.84
N VAL A 109 11.28 33.50 -3.99
CA VAL A 109 10.12 34.02 -4.70
C VAL A 109 9.83 33.09 -5.86
N LYS A 110 8.61 32.53 -5.91
CA LYS A 110 8.13 31.81 -7.08
C LYS A 110 7.60 32.82 -8.10
N SER A 111 7.99 32.67 -9.37
CA SER A 111 7.61 33.58 -10.46
C SER A 111 7.25 32.79 -11.72
N GLY A 112 6.69 33.46 -12.72
CA GLY A 112 6.24 32.88 -13.99
C GLY A 112 4.76 32.46 -13.99
N THR A 113 4.32 31.84 -15.08
CA THR A 113 2.90 31.49 -15.30
C THR A 113 2.51 30.10 -14.78
N GLY A 114 3.49 29.27 -14.38
CA GLY A 114 3.29 27.93 -13.85
C GLY A 114 3.38 27.88 -12.33
N SER A 115 3.04 26.73 -11.76
CA SER A 115 3.16 26.42 -10.33
C SER A 115 4.24 25.38 -10.08
N GLY A 116 4.65 25.27 -8.82
CA GLY A 116 5.77 24.44 -8.41
C GLY A 116 6.14 24.67 -6.97
N ASN A 117 6.87 23.72 -6.42
CA ASN A 117 7.41 23.80 -5.09
C ASN A 117 8.92 24.00 -5.11
N VAL A 118 9.44 24.63 -4.05
CA VAL A 118 10.87 24.77 -3.81
C VAL A 118 11.18 24.33 -2.39
N THR A 119 12.11 23.40 -2.25
CA THR A 119 12.59 22.91 -0.96
C THR A 119 14.08 23.22 -0.78
N SER A 120 14.53 23.36 0.46
CA SER A 120 15.96 23.51 0.78
C SER A 120 16.53 22.28 1.49
N SER A 121 17.83 22.04 1.30
CA SER A 121 18.68 21.20 2.15
C SER A 121 19.87 22.02 2.64
N PRO A 122 20.10 22.16 3.97
CA PRO A 122 19.24 21.72 5.08
C PRO A 122 17.82 22.30 5.02
N SER A 123 16.87 21.64 5.70
CA SER A 123 15.45 22.03 5.67
C SER A 123 15.22 23.41 6.30
N GLY A 124 14.33 24.20 5.69
CA GLY A 124 14.02 25.56 6.15
C GLY A 124 13.12 26.32 5.19
N ILE A 125 13.29 26.09 3.89
CA ILE A 125 12.40 26.58 2.84
C ILE A 125 11.64 25.39 2.26
N ASN A 126 10.32 25.53 2.15
CA ASN A 126 9.45 24.49 1.58
C ASN A 126 8.40 25.03 0.60
N CYS A 127 8.43 26.33 0.29
CA CYS A 127 7.62 27.11 -0.66
C CYS A 127 6.17 26.66 -0.95
N GLY A 128 5.54 26.00 0.02
CA GLY A 128 4.11 25.68 0.11
C GLY A 128 3.45 26.40 1.30
N SER A 129 4.20 26.65 2.38
CA SER A 129 3.77 27.49 3.53
C SER A 129 4.87 28.42 4.06
N VAL A 130 6.14 28.07 3.86
CA VAL A 130 7.31 28.84 4.30
C VAL A 130 8.27 29.07 3.13
N CYS A 131 8.27 30.29 2.60
CA CYS A 131 9.12 30.71 1.47
C CYS A 131 10.33 31.55 1.90
N THR A 132 10.44 31.89 3.18
CA THR A 132 11.53 32.69 3.73
C THR A 132 11.98 32.05 5.03
N ALA A 133 13.29 31.83 5.19
CA ALA A 133 13.87 31.28 6.40
C ALA A 133 15.23 31.93 6.70
N ALA A 134 15.61 31.94 7.98
CA ALA A 134 16.90 32.43 8.45
C ALA A 134 17.88 31.26 8.54
N PHE A 135 19.08 31.44 7.99
CA PHE A 135 20.16 30.46 8.04
C PHE A 135 21.44 31.11 8.58
N ASP A 136 22.27 30.31 9.24
CA ASP A 136 23.52 30.78 9.82
C ASP A 136 24.51 31.27 8.73
N GLN A 137 25.28 32.32 9.05
CA GLN A 137 26.32 32.85 8.17
C GLN A 137 27.29 31.75 7.68
N ASN A 138 27.71 31.83 6.41
CA ASN A 138 28.55 30.89 5.67
C ASN A 138 27.93 29.49 5.48
N ARG A 139 26.66 29.26 5.84
CA ARG A 139 25.99 27.98 5.57
C ARG A 139 25.69 27.84 4.09
N SER A 140 26.02 26.68 3.53
CA SER A 140 25.65 26.30 2.17
C SER A 140 24.26 25.69 2.15
N ILE A 141 23.34 26.27 1.36
CA ILE A 141 21.95 25.84 1.22
C ILE A 141 21.72 25.42 -0.23
N THR A 142 21.25 24.19 -0.42
CA THR A 142 20.85 23.68 -1.73
C THR A 142 19.33 23.79 -1.90
N LEU A 143 18.88 24.57 -2.87
CA LEU A 143 17.49 24.69 -3.28
C LEU A 143 17.19 23.75 -4.44
N THR A 144 16.10 23.00 -4.30
CA THR A 144 15.55 22.13 -5.33
C THR A 144 14.15 22.61 -5.69
N ALA A 145 13.93 22.88 -6.97
CA ALA A 145 12.62 23.23 -7.49
C ALA A 145 12.00 22.00 -8.15
N THR A 146 10.76 21.70 -7.77
CA THR A 146 9.95 20.65 -8.37
C THR A 146 8.75 21.32 -9.01
N ALA A 147 8.63 21.23 -10.32
CA ALA A 147 7.46 21.76 -11.01
C ALA A 147 6.22 20.96 -10.60
N GLU A 148 5.13 21.66 -10.30
CA GLU A 148 3.84 21.02 -10.07
C GLU A 148 3.22 20.60 -11.40
N TYR A 149 2.25 19.70 -11.33
CA TYR A 149 1.60 19.13 -12.50
C TYR A 149 1.01 20.22 -13.42
N GLY A 150 1.35 20.19 -14.71
CA GLY A 150 0.96 21.22 -15.69
C GLY A 150 1.89 22.44 -15.75
N SER A 151 3.08 22.36 -15.14
CA SER A 151 4.09 23.42 -15.18
C SER A 151 5.49 22.85 -15.45
N LEU A 152 6.38 23.69 -15.96
CA LEU A 152 7.80 23.40 -16.15
C LEU A 152 8.62 24.33 -15.27
N PHE A 153 9.60 23.78 -14.55
CA PHE A 153 10.60 24.62 -13.90
C PHE A 153 11.59 25.11 -14.97
N THR A 154 11.56 26.40 -15.25
CA THR A 154 12.32 27.03 -16.34
C THR A 154 13.68 27.57 -15.91
N GLY A 155 13.91 27.67 -14.59
CA GLY A 155 15.22 27.93 -14.03
C GLY A 155 15.21 28.94 -12.89
N TRP A 156 16.40 29.12 -12.31
CA TRP A 156 16.67 30.05 -11.23
C TRP A 156 17.16 31.40 -11.74
N SER A 157 16.86 32.46 -10.99
CA SER A 157 17.51 33.76 -11.15
C SER A 157 17.73 34.44 -9.79
N ASN A 158 18.70 35.36 -9.73
CA ASN A 158 19.20 36.05 -8.52
C ASN A 158 19.91 35.14 -7.49
N GLY A 159 20.58 35.77 -6.50
CA GLY A 159 21.15 35.09 -5.34
C GLY A 159 22.24 34.06 -5.63
N SER A 160 23.09 34.29 -6.63
CA SER A 160 24.09 33.33 -7.16
C SER A 160 23.49 32.06 -7.82
N CYS A 161 22.16 31.95 -7.92
CA CYS A 161 21.49 30.87 -8.62
C CYS A 161 21.29 31.16 -10.10
N SER A 162 21.57 30.17 -10.95
CA SER A 162 21.24 30.19 -12.37
C SER A 162 21.05 28.77 -12.91
N GLY A 163 20.43 28.64 -14.08
CA GLY A 163 20.19 27.35 -14.74
C GLY A 163 18.99 26.56 -14.17
N THR A 164 18.86 25.29 -14.56
CA THR A 164 17.70 24.43 -14.26
C THR A 164 17.99 23.28 -13.29
N GLY A 165 19.26 23.08 -12.90
CA GLY A 165 19.65 22.11 -11.88
C GLY A 165 19.38 22.61 -10.45
N ASN A 166 19.75 21.82 -9.44
CA ASN A 166 19.72 22.27 -8.05
C ASN A 166 20.62 23.52 -7.87
N CYS A 167 20.13 24.55 -7.16
CA CYS A 167 20.94 25.73 -6.86
C CYS A 167 21.59 25.58 -5.49
N THR A 168 22.90 25.84 -5.37
CA THR A 168 23.59 25.87 -4.06
C THR A 168 24.14 27.27 -3.77
N ILE A 169 23.84 27.81 -2.58
CA ILE A 169 24.15 29.19 -2.19
C ILE A 169 24.83 29.20 -0.81
N ALA A 170 25.91 29.96 -0.67
CA ALA A 170 26.50 30.27 0.63
C ALA A 170 25.85 31.54 1.22
N ILE A 171 25.31 31.45 2.44
CA ILE A 171 24.57 32.53 3.10
C ILE A 171 25.52 33.50 3.79
N ASN A 172 25.88 34.59 3.11
CA ASN A 172 26.81 35.62 3.65
C ASN A 172 26.15 36.98 3.88
N GLY A 173 24.82 37.05 3.70
CA GLY A 173 23.99 38.25 3.79
C GLY A 173 22.55 37.92 3.41
N ASN A 174 21.60 38.82 3.68
CA ASN A 174 20.20 38.64 3.26
C ASN A 174 20.13 38.48 1.73
N THR A 175 19.55 37.38 1.26
CA THR A 175 19.58 36.98 -0.15
C THR A 175 18.19 36.58 -0.64
N GLY A 176 17.86 36.98 -1.86
CA GLY A 176 16.62 36.59 -2.55
C GLY A 176 16.91 35.77 -3.79
N VAL A 177 16.17 34.67 -3.98
CA VAL A 177 16.26 33.78 -5.14
C VAL A 177 14.90 33.67 -5.79
N ILE A 178 14.86 33.68 -7.12
CA ILE A 178 13.65 33.52 -7.89
C ILE A 178 13.65 32.14 -8.54
N ALA A 179 12.59 31.37 -8.29
CA ALA A 179 12.29 30.13 -9.00
C ALA A 179 11.23 30.42 -10.06
N THR A 180 11.58 30.29 -11.34
CA THR A 180 10.63 30.60 -12.43
C THR A 180 9.99 29.32 -12.96
N PHE A 181 8.66 29.24 -12.85
CA PHE A 181 7.85 28.17 -13.40
C PHE A 181 7.03 28.71 -14.58
N ALA A 182 7.02 28.01 -15.70
CA ALA A 182 6.14 28.32 -16.82
C ALA A 182 4.98 27.33 -16.84
N SER A 183 3.76 27.81 -17.04
CA SER A 183 2.61 26.94 -17.29
C SER A 183 2.88 26.13 -18.56
N GLN A 184 2.86 24.81 -18.46
CA GLN A 184 2.59 24.01 -19.64
C GLN A 184 1.12 24.24 -19.99
N ALA A 185 0.84 24.72 -21.19
CA ALA A 185 -0.53 24.91 -21.65
C ALA A 185 -1.27 23.55 -21.63
N SER A 186 -2.05 23.29 -20.59
CA SER A 186 -2.96 22.15 -20.52
C SER A 186 -4.29 22.59 -21.10
N GLY A 187 -4.58 22.14 -22.33
CA GLY A 187 -5.91 22.17 -22.90
C GLY A 187 -6.80 21.12 -22.23
N LEU A 188 -7.17 21.32 -20.95
CA LEU A 188 -8.20 20.51 -20.32
C LEU A 188 -9.50 20.73 -21.10
N THR A 189 -9.83 19.75 -21.93
CA THR A 189 -10.99 19.80 -22.82
C THR A 189 -11.83 18.60 -22.48
N ALA A 190 -13.02 18.85 -21.94
CA ALA A 190 -13.97 17.80 -21.65
C ALA A 190 -14.46 17.22 -22.98
N ALA A 191 -14.36 15.90 -23.13
CA ALA A 191 -14.87 15.19 -24.28
C ALA A 191 -15.35 13.82 -23.83
N PHE A 192 -16.38 13.29 -24.48
CA PHE A 192 -16.81 11.92 -24.25
C PHE A 192 -17.48 11.31 -25.48
N SER A 193 -17.56 9.99 -25.48
CA SER A 193 -18.36 9.20 -26.43
C SER A 193 -19.31 8.28 -25.68
N SER A 194 -20.35 7.81 -26.37
CA SER A 194 -21.24 6.74 -25.91
C SER A 194 -21.03 5.51 -26.80
N SER A 195 -21.16 4.31 -26.23
CA SER A 195 -20.99 3.04 -26.96
C SER A 195 -22.03 2.80 -28.05
N HIS A 196 -23.12 3.58 -28.05
CA HIS A 196 -24.20 3.49 -29.03
C HIS A 196 -24.55 4.90 -29.53
N ALA A 197 -24.66 5.05 -30.85
CA ALA A 197 -25.08 6.30 -31.50
C ALA A 197 -26.61 6.51 -31.44
N ALA A 198 -27.38 5.42 -31.35
CA ALA A 198 -28.85 5.44 -31.22
C ALA A 198 -29.32 4.31 -30.29
N PRO A 199 -29.11 4.44 -28.96
CA PRO A 199 -29.49 3.42 -28.01
C PRO A 199 -31.00 3.33 -27.81
N TYR A 200 -31.49 2.16 -27.40
CA TYR A 200 -32.90 1.98 -27.05
C TYR A 200 -33.15 1.96 -25.53
N ALA A 201 -34.39 2.24 -25.11
CA ALA A 201 -34.77 2.25 -23.71
C ALA A 201 -34.50 0.88 -23.05
N GLY A 202 -33.85 0.88 -21.88
CA GLY A 202 -33.40 -0.32 -21.18
C GLY A 202 -32.05 -0.88 -21.67
N GLN A 203 -31.44 -0.32 -22.72
CA GLN A 203 -30.08 -0.67 -23.13
C GLN A 203 -29.05 -0.04 -22.19
N SER A 204 -28.12 -0.86 -21.69
CA SER A 204 -26.96 -0.34 -20.96
C SER A 204 -26.01 0.35 -21.95
N ILE A 205 -25.78 1.65 -21.73
CA ILE A 205 -24.90 2.48 -22.54
C ILE A 205 -23.63 2.73 -21.74
N GLN A 206 -22.48 2.44 -22.33
CA GLN A 206 -21.20 2.80 -21.76
C GLN A 206 -20.83 4.21 -22.22
N PHE A 207 -20.66 5.12 -21.28
CA PHE A 207 -20.05 6.42 -21.54
C PHE A 207 -18.54 6.30 -21.31
N THR A 208 -17.77 6.84 -22.25
CA THR A 208 -16.31 6.82 -22.21
C THR A 208 -15.80 8.24 -22.18
N ASP A 209 -15.08 8.59 -21.13
CA ASP A 209 -14.33 9.82 -21.04
C ASP A 209 -13.25 9.86 -22.13
N GLN A 210 -13.24 10.95 -22.89
CA GLN A 210 -12.24 11.27 -23.91
C GLN A 210 -11.54 12.59 -23.58
N SER A 211 -11.71 13.09 -22.36
CA SER A 211 -11.23 14.41 -21.97
C SER A 211 -9.71 14.43 -21.98
N THR A 212 -9.14 15.44 -22.65
CA THR A 212 -7.70 15.67 -22.69
C THR A 212 -7.27 16.58 -21.55
N GLY A 213 -5.99 16.61 -21.19
CA GLY A 213 -5.47 17.51 -20.14
C GLY A 213 -5.55 16.94 -18.71
N THR A 214 -5.53 15.60 -18.60
CA THR A 214 -5.44 14.79 -17.35
C THR A 214 -6.45 15.16 -16.27
N PRO A 215 -7.74 14.90 -16.53
CA PRO A 215 -8.76 14.96 -15.50
C PRO A 215 -8.47 13.94 -14.39
N VAL A 216 -8.78 14.31 -13.14
CA VAL A 216 -8.66 13.43 -11.96
C VAL A 216 -9.99 13.22 -11.24
N SER A 217 -11.04 13.93 -11.68
CA SER A 217 -12.40 13.76 -11.22
C SER A 217 -13.37 14.03 -12.37
N TRP A 218 -14.48 13.30 -12.35
CA TRP A 218 -15.53 13.35 -13.35
C TRP A 218 -16.86 13.52 -12.65
N GLU A 219 -17.73 14.34 -13.23
CA GLU A 219 -19.08 14.56 -12.76
C GLU A 219 -20.00 14.47 -13.98
N TRP A 220 -20.73 13.36 -14.05
CA TRP A 220 -21.69 13.06 -15.08
C TRP A 220 -23.09 13.44 -14.62
N ASN A 221 -23.84 14.12 -15.48
CA ASN A 221 -25.29 14.28 -15.35
C ASN A 221 -25.93 13.74 -16.63
N PHE A 222 -26.75 12.70 -16.50
CA PHE A 222 -27.31 12.02 -17.67
C PHE A 222 -28.56 12.70 -18.23
N GLY A 223 -29.08 13.75 -17.58
CA GLY A 223 -30.23 14.52 -18.05
C GLY A 223 -31.60 13.90 -17.70
N ASP A 224 -31.63 12.75 -17.03
CA ASP A 224 -32.83 12.06 -16.52
C ASP A 224 -33.03 12.20 -15.00
N GLY A 225 -32.19 13.02 -14.36
CA GLY A 225 -32.16 13.21 -12.91
C GLY A 225 -31.12 12.37 -12.18
N THR A 226 -30.40 11.49 -12.88
CA THR A 226 -29.32 10.67 -12.30
C THR A 226 -27.92 11.21 -12.64
N THR A 227 -26.94 10.88 -11.80
CA THR A 227 -25.56 11.37 -11.89
C THR A 227 -24.55 10.27 -11.59
N SER A 228 -23.29 10.45 -12.01
CA SER A 228 -22.18 9.55 -11.66
C SER A 228 -20.87 10.31 -11.50
N THR A 229 -19.96 9.79 -10.67
CA THR A 229 -18.59 10.31 -10.49
C THR A 229 -17.51 9.37 -11.02
N VAL A 230 -17.90 8.21 -11.58
CA VAL A 230 -16.99 7.23 -12.18
C VAL A 230 -16.50 7.75 -13.54
N GLN A 231 -15.22 7.61 -13.86
CA GLN A 231 -14.63 8.12 -15.12
C GLN A 231 -15.37 7.62 -16.37
N ASN A 232 -15.63 6.31 -16.44
CA ASN A 232 -16.31 5.68 -17.57
C ASN A 232 -17.56 4.94 -17.05
N PRO A 233 -18.69 5.63 -16.82
CA PRO A 233 -19.87 5.00 -16.23
C PRO A 233 -20.68 4.23 -17.27
N THR A 234 -21.34 3.17 -16.82
CA THR A 234 -22.51 2.63 -17.52
C THR A 234 -23.76 3.37 -17.04
N HIS A 235 -24.68 3.67 -17.96
CA HIS A 235 -25.99 4.21 -17.63
C HIS A 235 -27.07 3.61 -18.50
N THR A 236 -28.26 3.40 -17.94
CA THR A 236 -29.41 2.82 -18.63
C THR A 236 -30.60 3.77 -18.55
N PHE A 237 -31.00 4.35 -19.68
CA PHE A 237 -32.20 5.17 -19.74
C PHE A 237 -33.43 4.26 -19.84
N LEU A 238 -34.34 4.36 -18.87
CA LEU A 238 -35.52 3.49 -18.78
C LEU A 238 -36.65 3.89 -19.72
N THR A 239 -36.66 5.14 -20.19
CA THR A 239 -37.69 5.65 -21.09
C THR A 239 -37.07 6.26 -22.34
N ALA A 240 -37.73 6.05 -23.47
CA ALA A 240 -37.34 6.65 -24.75
C ALA A 240 -37.56 8.17 -24.70
N ASN A 241 -36.47 8.92 -24.80
CA ASN A 241 -36.47 10.38 -24.81
C ASN A 241 -35.12 10.91 -25.32
N SER A 242 -35.03 12.21 -25.53
CA SER A 242 -33.78 12.90 -25.78
C SER A 242 -33.20 13.43 -24.48
N TYR A 243 -32.01 12.97 -24.10
CA TYR A 243 -31.34 13.32 -22.85
C TYR A 243 -30.08 14.15 -23.13
N THR A 244 -29.94 15.28 -22.45
CA THR A 244 -28.70 16.09 -22.50
C THR A 244 -27.71 15.57 -21.48
N VAL A 245 -26.75 14.77 -21.94
CA VAL A 245 -25.69 14.23 -21.09
C VAL A 245 -24.58 15.26 -20.96
N THR A 246 -24.21 15.58 -19.73
CA THR A 246 -23.17 16.54 -19.38
C THR A 246 -22.03 15.81 -18.68
N LEU A 247 -20.80 16.03 -19.15
CA LEU A 247 -19.59 15.65 -18.45
C LEU A 247 -18.85 16.91 -18.04
N LYS A 248 -18.65 17.07 -16.74
CA LYS A 248 -17.68 18.01 -16.19
C LYS A 248 -16.48 17.24 -15.67
N VAL A 249 -15.29 17.63 -16.10
CA VAL A 249 -14.04 17.07 -15.58
C VAL A 249 -13.24 18.13 -14.86
N THR A 250 -12.58 17.74 -13.78
CA THR A 250 -11.65 18.61 -13.03
C THR A 250 -10.32 17.90 -12.90
N ASN A 251 -9.23 18.61 -13.18
CA ASN A 251 -7.88 18.09 -12.99
C ASN A 251 -7.35 18.35 -11.57
N ALA A 252 -6.19 17.79 -11.24
CA ALA A 252 -5.58 17.92 -9.92
C ALA A 252 -5.24 19.38 -9.53
N GLY A 253 -5.11 20.27 -10.51
CA GLY A 253 -4.89 21.70 -10.31
C GLY A 253 -6.17 22.51 -10.09
N GLY A 254 -7.33 21.87 -10.02
CA GLY A 254 -8.63 22.52 -9.78
C GLY A 254 -9.26 23.18 -11.02
N ALA A 255 -8.61 23.12 -12.19
CA ALA A 255 -9.20 23.60 -13.43
C ALA A 255 -10.31 22.62 -13.87
N SER A 256 -11.47 23.16 -14.24
CA SER A 256 -12.61 22.37 -14.71
C SER A 256 -13.03 22.73 -16.13
N ASN A 257 -13.36 21.72 -16.93
CA ASN A 257 -13.95 21.90 -18.25
C ASN A 257 -15.24 21.07 -18.35
N THR A 258 -16.22 21.53 -19.14
CA THR A 258 -17.52 20.87 -19.26
C THR A 258 -17.91 20.74 -20.72
N THR A 259 -18.46 19.59 -21.08
CA THR A 259 -18.99 19.31 -22.41
C THR A 259 -20.34 18.64 -22.32
N THR A 260 -21.18 18.85 -23.34
CA THR A 260 -22.52 18.29 -23.41
C THR A 260 -22.76 17.63 -24.76
N LYS A 261 -23.46 16.48 -24.73
CA LYS A 261 -23.97 15.82 -25.94
C LYS A 261 -25.39 15.34 -25.70
N THR A 262 -26.23 15.49 -26.71
CA THR A 262 -27.59 14.95 -26.70
C THR A 262 -27.56 13.47 -27.09
N VAL A 263 -28.12 12.61 -26.24
CA VAL A 263 -28.33 11.20 -26.51
C VAL A 263 -29.82 10.97 -26.72
N THR A 264 -30.20 10.65 -27.96
CA THR A 264 -31.58 10.30 -28.30
C THR A 264 -31.79 8.81 -28.09
N VAL A 265 -32.54 8.46 -27.03
CA VAL A 265 -32.90 7.08 -26.72
C VAL A 265 -34.22 6.76 -27.39
N THR A 266 -34.20 5.78 -28.30
CA THR A 266 -35.40 5.31 -28.99
C THR A 266 -36.13 4.27 -28.14
N SER A 267 -37.42 4.04 -28.38
CA SER A 267 -38.08 2.89 -27.75
C SER A 267 -37.50 1.60 -28.32
N THR A 268 -37.42 0.53 -27.53
CA THR A 268 -37.25 -0.85 -28.01
C THR A 268 -38.47 -1.27 -28.82
N GLY A 269 -38.60 -0.71 -30.03
CA GLY A 269 -39.53 -1.19 -31.02
C GLY A 269 -38.82 -2.19 -31.92
N SER A 270 -39.17 -3.48 -31.83
CA SER A 270 -39.06 -4.31 -33.02
C SER A 270 -40.06 -3.79 -34.03
N THR A 271 -39.61 -2.97 -35.00
CA THR A 271 -40.43 -2.68 -36.17
C THR A 271 -40.43 -3.91 -37.07
N PHE A 272 -41.52 -4.67 -37.02
CA PHE A 272 -41.81 -5.70 -38.00
C PHE A 272 -42.45 -5.02 -39.24
N LEU A 273 -41.84 -5.16 -40.41
CA LEU A 273 -42.44 -4.73 -41.68
C LEU A 273 -43.34 -5.85 -42.20
N LEU A 274 -44.67 -5.69 -42.10
CA LEU A 274 -45.61 -6.45 -42.91
C LEU A 274 -45.72 -5.76 -44.27
N MET A 275 -45.13 -6.35 -45.31
CA MET A 275 -45.56 -6.11 -46.69
C MET A 275 -46.39 -7.31 -47.11
N SER A 276 -47.71 -7.14 -47.24
CA SER A 276 -48.54 -8.11 -47.94
C SER A 276 -48.55 -7.74 -49.42
N ASP A 277 -48.05 -8.62 -50.28
CA ASP A 277 -48.43 -8.58 -51.69
C ASP A 277 -49.85 -9.11 -51.82
N ALA A 278 -50.80 -8.21 -52.03
CA ALA A 278 -52.10 -8.54 -52.61
C ALA A 278 -52.47 -7.44 -53.59
N GLY A 279 -52.64 -7.84 -54.85
CA GLY A 279 -52.79 -6.92 -55.98
C GLY A 279 -54.05 -6.07 -55.97
N SER A 280 -53.92 -4.95 -56.70
CA SER A 280 -54.96 -4.07 -57.24
C SER A 280 -55.90 -3.32 -56.28
N ASN A 281 -55.70 -2.00 -56.29
CA ASN A 281 -56.63 -0.91 -55.95
C ASN A 281 -56.83 -0.56 -54.47
N GLY A 282 -55.97 0.36 -54.01
CA GLY A 282 -56.38 1.43 -53.10
C GLY A 282 -55.90 1.35 -51.66
N GLY A 283 -54.76 1.99 -51.39
CA GLY A 283 -54.42 2.57 -50.09
C GLY A 283 -53.88 1.64 -49.00
N ASN A 284 -52.55 1.46 -48.96
CA ASN A 284 -51.85 0.91 -47.80
C ASN A 284 -52.10 1.79 -46.56
N LEU A 285 -52.70 1.24 -45.50
CA LEU A 285 -52.55 1.79 -44.15
C LEU A 285 -51.64 0.85 -43.35
N PRO A 286 -50.43 1.29 -42.96
CA PRO A 286 -49.57 0.50 -42.09
C PRO A 286 -50.19 0.46 -40.67
N ILE A 287 -50.37 -0.74 -40.13
CA ILE A 287 -50.68 -0.94 -38.71
C ILE A 287 -49.38 -1.23 -37.99
N TYR A 288 -49.01 -0.35 -37.06
CA TYR A 288 -47.83 -0.51 -36.21
C TYR A 288 -48.24 -1.18 -34.90
N TYR A 289 -47.57 -2.27 -34.55
CA TYR A 289 -47.65 -2.81 -33.20
C TYR A 289 -46.24 -2.84 -32.60
N THR A 290 -46.14 -2.41 -31.35
CA THR A 290 -44.90 -2.43 -30.57
C THR A 290 -45.19 -3.25 -29.32
N ILE A 291 -44.48 -4.36 -29.14
CA ILE A 291 -44.50 -5.08 -27.86
C ILE A 291 -43.27 -4.60 -27.12
N ASP A 292 -43.45 -3.77 -26.10
CA ASP A 292 -42.38 -3.52 -25.14
C ASP A 292 -42.43 -4.61 -24.06
N GLY A 293 -41.28 -5.19 -23.74
CA GLY A 293 -41.18 -6.27 -22.76
C GLY A 293 -41.40 -5.81 -21.30
N SER A 294 -42.07 -4.68 -21.08
CA SER A 294 -42.18 -4.04 -19.76
C SER A 294 -43.38 -4.52 -18.93
N GLY A 295 -44.27 -5.34 -19.51
CA GLY A 295 -45.46 -5.82 -18.80
C GLY A 295 -46.51 -4.74 -18.51
N ALA A 296 -46.33 -3.51 -19.01
CA ALA A 296 -47.39 -2.51 -19.06
C ALA A 296 -48.07 -2.60 -20.44
N SER A 297 -49.40 -2.62 -20.49
CA SER A 297 -50.11 -2.45 -21.76
C SER A 297 -49.96 -1.00 -22.23
N PRO A 298 -49.29 -0.70 -23.37
CA PRO A 298 -49.35 0.64 -23.93
C PRO A 298 -50.74 0.87 -24.53
N ALA A 299 -51.22 2.10 -24.44
CA ALA A 299 -52.44 2.52 -25.13
C ALA A 299 -52.26 2.37 -26.65
N LEU A 300 -53.24 1.77 -27.32
CA LEU A 300 -53.34 1.79 -28.78
C LEU A 300 -53.49 3.24 -29.23
N ALA A 301 -52.50 3.79 -29.92
CA ALA A 301 -52.64 5.05 -30.62
C ALA A 301 -53.00 4.76 -32.08
N TRP A 302 -54.26 5.00 -32.45
CA TRP A 302 -54.70 4.96 -33.84
C TRP A 302 -54.41 6.29 -34.52
N VAL A 303 -53.94 6.24 -35.76
CA VAL A 303 -54.15 7.33 -36.71
C VAL A 303 -55.59 7.18 -37.22
N ASN A 304 -56.39 8.23 -37.16
CA ASN A 304 -57.82 8.21 -37.54
C ASN A 304 -58.05 7.36 -38.81
N PRO A 305 -58.93 6.35 -38.78
CA PRO A 305 -59.41 5.76 -40.03
C PRO A 305 -60.17 6.84 -40.83
N PRO A 306 -60.23 6.74 -42.17
CA PRO A 306 -61.19 7.53 -42.93
C PRO A 306 -62.59 7.35 -42.32
N GLN A 307 -63.32 8.44 -42.08
CA GLN A 307 -64.63 8.41 -41.41
C GLN A 307 -65.50 7.26 -41.93
N GLY A 308 -65.93 6.37 -41.01
CA GLY A 308 -67.01 5.40 -41.26
C GLY A 308 -66.63 3.92 -41.39
N THR A 309 -65.45 3.45 -40.97
CA THR A 309 -65.14 2.00 -40.97
C THR A 309 -64.99 1.40 -39.57
N THR A 310 -65.70 0.30 -39.32
CA THR A 310 -65.62 -0.51 -38.08
C THR A 310 -65.03 -1.87 -38.45
N ASN A 311 -63.88 -2.25 -37.87
CA ASN A 311 -63.21 -3.53 -38.15
C ASN A 311 -63.21 -4.43 -36.93
N TYR A 312 -63.39 -5.75 -37.14
CA TYR A 312 -63.31 -6.79 -36.12
C TYR A 312 -62.14 -7.75 -36.44
N ALA A 313 -61.47 -8.29 -35.43
CA ALA A 313 -60.40 -9.29 -35.60
C ALA A 313 -60.62 -10.50 -34.69
N LEU A 314 -60.33 -11.71 -35.20
CA LEU A 314 -60.43 -12.98 -34.47
C LEU A 314 -59.06 -13.67 -34.40
N VAL A 315 -58.68 -14.17 -33.22
CA VAL A 315 -57.42 -14.92 -33.02
C VAL A 315 -57.75 -16.28 -32.42
N MET A 316 -57.37 -17.36 -33.10
CA MET A 316 -57.46 -18.73 -32.58
C MET A 316 -56.08 -19.33 -32.42
N THR A 317 -55.84 -20.06 -31.33
CA THR A 317 -54.62 -20.84 -31.11
C THR A 317 -54.98 -22.28 -30.80
N THR A 318 -54.30 -23.23 -31.45
CA THR A 318 -54.42 -24.67 -31.16
C THR A 318 -53.06 -25.21 -30.73
N LEU A 319 -53.02 -25.96 -29.64
CA LEU A 319 -51.83 -26.66 -29.15
C LEU A 319 -51.86 -28.12 -29.65
N PRO A 320 -50.72 -28.72 -30.06
CA PRO A 320 -50.66 -30.15 -30.28
C PRO A 320 -50.27 -30.87 -28.98
N GLY A 321 -51.17 -31.69 -28.43
CA GLY A 321 -50.79 -32.61 -27.35
C GLY A 321 -51.87 -33.38 -26.61
N ASP A 322 -53.08 -32.86 -26.42
CA ASP A 322 -54.08 -33.52 -25.55
C ASP A 322 -55.52 -33.50 -26.08
N GLY A 323 -55.75 -33.00 -27.29
CA GLY A 323 -57.09 -32.96 -27.89
C GLY A 323 -58.03 -31.93 -27.28
N THR A 324 -57.55 -31.03 -26.40
CA THR A 324 -58.37 -29.90 -25.93
C THR A 324 -58.08 -28.62 -26.71
N THR A 325 -59.03 -28.24 -27.57
CA THR A 325 -59.05 -26.93 -28.23
C THR A 325 -59.64 -25.89 -27.27
N LEU A 326 -58.84 -24.90 -26.86
CA LEU A 326 -59.36 -23.74 -26.14
C LEU A 326 -59.66 -22.60 -27.12
N TYR A 327 -60.92 -22.22 -27.20
CA TYR A 327 -61.38 -21.09 -28.00
C TYR A 327 -61.49 -19.86 -27.11
N ASN A 328 -60.71 -18.82 -27.39
CA ASN A 328 -60.97 -17.50 -26.82
C ASN A 328 -61.43 -16.54 -27.92
N TRP A 329 -62.52 -15.84 -27.65
CA TRP A 329 -63.12 -14.87 -28.55
C TRP A 329 -62.94 -13.48 -27.95
N VAL A 330 -62.44 -12.52 -28.74
CA VAL A 330 -62.43 -11.10 -28.35
C VAL A 330 -62.96 -10.30 -29.53
N LEU A 331 -64.08 -9.60 -29.33
CA LEU A 331 -64.71 -8.74 -30.32
C LEU A 331 -64.50 -7.28 -29.87
N TYR A 332 -63.89 -6.43 -30.70
CA TYR A 332 -63.77 -4.99 -30.43
C TYR A 332 -64.74 -4.19 -31.30
N ASN A 333 -65.53 -3.30 -30.70
CA ASN A 333 -66.30 -2.26 -31.38
C ASN A 333 -65.78 -0.89 -30.88
N ILE A 334 -65.52 0.06 -31.78
CA ILE A 334 -64.94 1.37 -31.41
C ILE A 334 -65.82 2.50 -31.98
N PRO A 335 -66.49 3.32 -31.13
CA PRO A 335 -67.07 4.58 -31.55
C PRO A 335 -66.05 5.73 -31.45
N ASP A 336 -66.12 6.62 -32.43
CA ASP A 336 -65.34 7.85 -32.62
C ASP A 336 -65.54 8.85 -31.45
N THR A 337 -64.49 9.16 -30.67
CA THR A 337 -64.10 10.49 -30.13
C THR A 337 -63.13 10.42 -28.93
N SER A 338 -62.27 11.43 -28.82
CA SER A 338 -61.04 11.53 -28.02
C SER A 338 -61.21 11.99 -26.55
N VAL A 339 -60.46 11.40 -25.61
CA VAL A 339 -60.19 11.98 -24.26
C VAL A 339 -58.75 11.68 -23.80
N SER A 340 -58.08 12.70 -23.24
CA SER A 340 -56.76 12.67 -22.59
C SER A 340 -56.89 12.69 -21.05
N LEU A 341 -55.95 12.08 -20.31
CA LEU A 341 -55.90 12.17 -18.83
C LEU A 341 -54.49 12.51 -18.32
N ALA A 342 -54.40 13.41 -17.32
CA ALA A 342 -53.19 13.87 -16.63
C ALA A 342 -53.11 13.43 -15.14
N ARG A 343 -51.95 13.69 -14.53
CA ARG A 343 -51.32 13.06 -13.33
C ARG A 343 -51.98 13.29 -11.94
N ASN A 344 -51.77 12.25 -11.11
CA ASN A 344 -51.57 12.19 -9.64
C ASN A 344 -52.75 12.32 -8.63
N ASN A 345 -52.73 11.33 -7.73
CA ASN A 345 -53.19 11.22 -6.34
C ASN A 345 -54.70 11.15 -5.99
N THR A 346 -55.01 10.11 -5.21
CA THR A 346 -56.18 9.88 -4.34
C THR A 346 -57.58 9.63 -4.94
N ALA A 347 -58.13 8.49 -4.50
CA ALA A 347 -59.54 8.13 -4.32
C ALA A 347 -60.45 8.01 -5.57
N VAL A 348 -60.70 6.74 -5.91
CA VAL A 348 -61.99 6.10 -6.25
C VAL A 348 -63.21 7.02 -6.39
N GLY A 349 -63.91 6.86 -7.53
CA GLY A 349 -65.32 7.19 -7.69
C GLY A 349 -65.97 6.66 -8.97
N THR A 350 -66.40 5.38 -8.97
CA THR A 350 -67.49 4.73 -9.78
C THR A 350 -67.41 4.75 -11.32
N ALA A 351 -67.66 3.69 -12.11
CA ALA A 351 -68.21 2.35 -11.89
C ALA A 351 -67.89 1.43 -13.11
N GLY A 352 -67.78 0.10 -12.88
CA GLY A 352 -67.85 -0.94 -13.93
C GLY A 352 -66.64 -1.88 -14.03
N LYS A 353 -66.59 -2.91 -13.18
CA LYS A 353 -65.67 -4.07 -13.28
C LYS A 353 -65.95 -4.86 -14.58
N THR A 354 -64.94 -5.42 -15.25
CA THR A 354 -64.52 -6.81 -15.04
C THR A 354 -62.99 -6.96 -15.05
N SER A 355 -62.48 -7.60 -14.00
CA SER A 355 -61.09 -8.01 -13.89
C SER A 355 -60.97 -9.45 -14.38
N HIS A 356 -60.06 -9.72 -15.31
CA HIS A 356 -59.49 -11.06 -15.48
C HIS A 356 -57.97 -10.95 -15.52
N THR A 357 -57.36 -11.48 -14.46
CA THR A 357 -55.94 -11.74 -14.30
C THR A 357 -55.48 -12.73 -15.36
N VAL A 358 -54.53 -12.35 -16.22
CA VAL A 358 -53.71 -13.33 -16.93
C VAL A 358 -52.54 -13.66 -16.01
N LEU A 359 -52.54 -14.88 -15.49
CA LEU A 359 -51.38 -15.49 -14.83
C LEU A 359 -50.22 -15.50 -15.84
N GLY A 360 -49.14 -14.79 -15.54
CA GLY A 360 -47.90 -14.90 -16.30
C GLY A 360 -47.37 -16.33 -16.19
N TYR A 361 -47.53 -17.12 -17.24
CA TYR A 361 -46.87 -18.41 -17.37
C TYR A 361 -45.52 -18.18 -18.07
N ALA A 362 -44.42 -18.34 -17.33
CA ALA A 362 -43.11 -18.49 -17.94
C ALA A 362 -43.05 -19.87 -18.61
N PRO A 363 -42.65 -20.00 -19.90
CA PRO A 363 -42.50 -21.32 -20.49
C PRO A 363 -41.40 -22.10 -19.73
N PRO A 364 -41.56 -23.42 -19.52
CA PRO A 364 -40.51 -24.22 -18.89
C PRO A 364 -39.27 -24.20 -19.78
N GLN A 365 -38.10 -23.96 -19.19
CA GLN A 365 -36.83 -24.18 -19.88
C GLN A 365 -36.72 -25.65 -20.26
N SER A 366 -36.85 -25.93 -21.56
CA SER A 366 -36.54 -27.23 -22.15
C SER A 366 -35.01 -27.33 -22.32
N THR A 367 -34.38 -28.13 -21.47
CA THR A 367 -32.98 -28.55 -21.59
C THR A 367 -32.87 -29.68 -22.62
N GLY A 368 -32.51 -29.37 -23.86
CA GLY A 368 -32.14 -30.36 -24.89
C GLY A 368 -32.16 -29.81 -26.32
N PRO A 369 -31.21 -30.19 -27.20
CA PRO A 369 -31.13 -29.67 -28.55
C PRO A 369 -32.08 -30.41 -29.50
N GLY A 370 -33.04 -29.69 -30.06
CA GLY A 370 -33.93 -30.16 -31.13
C GLY A 370 -35.05 -29.15 -31.39
N SER A 371 -35.03 -28.50 -32.55
CA SER A 371 -36.00 -27.48 -32.96
C SER A 371 -37.40 -28.08 -33.12
N LYS A 372 -38.44 -27.49 -32.48
CA LYS A 372 -39.85 -27.73 -32.86
C LYS A 372 -40.44 -26.44 -33.43
N ALA A 373 -41.09 -26.53 -34.59
CA ALA A 373 -41.73 -25.42 -35.28
C ALA A 373 -43.17 -25.21 -34.79
N TYR A 374 -43.61 -23.95 -34.71
CA TYR A 374 -44.98 -23.56 -34.41
C TYR A 374 -45.63 -22.98 -35.68
N THR A 375 -46.88 -23.34 -35.94
CA THR A 375 -47.64 -22.79 -37.08
C THR A 375 -48.77 -21.94 -36.55
N LEU A 376 -48.82 -20.67 -36.97
CA LEU A 376 -49.92 -19.76 -36.69
C LEU A 376 -50.75 -19.60 -37.97
N THR A 377 -52.05 -19.87 -37.89
CA THR A 377 -52.97 -19.70 -39.02
C THR A 377 -53.93 -18.56 -38.71
N LEU A 378 -53.89 -17.50 -39.53
CA LEU A 378 -54.77 -16.34 -39.43
C LEU A 378 -55.84 -16.45 -40.53
N TYR A 379 -57.09 -16.25 -40.15
CA TYR A 379 -58.21 -16.20 -41.09
C TYR A 379 -58.73 -14.75 -41.15
N ALA A 380 -58.85 -14.20 -42.36
CA ALA A 380 -59.52 -12.93 -42.57
C ALA A 380 -61.02 -13.17 -42.81
N LEU A 381 -61.87 -12.38 -42.15
CA LEU A 381 -63.33 -12.39 -42.30
C LEU A 381 -63.73 -11.21 -43.19
N SER A 382 -64.48 -11.45 -44.27
CA SER A 382 -65.03 -10.38 -45.12
C SER A 382 -66.56 -10.37 -45.11
N GLY A 383 -67.15 -9.26 -44.66
CA GLY A 383 -68.59 -9.02 -44.65
C GLY A 383 -69.06 -8.31 -43.37
N THR A 384 -69.92 -7.29 -43.52
CA THR A 384 -70.62 -6.64 -42.39
C THR A 384 -71.98 -7.30 -42.18
N PRO A 385 -72.24 -7.94 -41.02
CA PRO A 385 -73.59 -8.40 -40.74
C PRO A 385 -74.49 -7.21 -40.37
N SER A 386 -75.62 -7.06 -41.05
CA SER A 386 -76.62 -6.04 -40.73
C SER A 386 -77.37 -6.44 -39.45
N LEU A 387 -77.13 -5.72 -38.35
CA LEU A 387 -77.89 -5.89 -37.11
C LEU A 387 -78.99 -4.80 -36.97
N PRO A 388 -80.13 -5.08 -36.31
CA PRO A 388 -81.19 -4.09 -36.10
C PRO A 388 -80.72 -2.92 -35.21
N ALA A 389 -81.31 -1.73 -35.42
CA ALA A 389 -80.93 -0.49 -34.72
C ALA A 389 -81.30 -0.45 -33.22
N ASP A 390 -82.13 -1.38 -32.73
CA ASP A 390 -82.46 -1.52 -31.30
C ASP A 390 -81.63 -2.66 -30.66
N PRO A 391 -80.71 -2.37 -29.73
CA PRO A 391 -79.84 -3.36 -29.10
C PRO A 391 -80.57 -4.43 -28.27
N SER A 392 -81.82 -4.16 -27.84
CA SER A 392 -82.61 -5.09 -27.02
C SER A 392 -83.19 -6.27 -27.81
N GLN A 393 -83.14 -6.22 -29.14
CA GLN A 393 -83.62 -7.26 -30.06
C GLN A 393 -82.52 -8.25 -30.49
N VAL A 394 -81.27 -8.09 -30.04
CA VAL A 394 -80.17 -8.99 -30.38
C VAL A 394 -80.20 -10.23 -29.48
N THR A 395 -80.86 -11.30 -29.94
CA THR A 395 -80.80 -12.61 -29.29
C THR A 395 -79.55 -13.39 -29.76
N GLY A 396 -79.05 -14.32 -28.93
CA GLY A 396 -77.82 -15.09 -29.23
C GLY A 396 -77.80 -15.77 -30.61
N ASP A 397 -78.95 -16.23 -31.10
CA ASP A 397 -79.09 -16.90 -32.40
C ASP A 397 -78.97 -15.95 -33.62
N LEU A 398 -79.21 -14.65 -33.44
CA LEU A 398 -79.01 -13.63 -34.49
C LEU A 398 -77.52 -13.36 -34.74
N LEU A 399 -76.67 -13.50 -33.72
CA LEU A 399 -75.21 -13.36 -33.85
C LEU A 399 -74.58 -14.55 -34.59
N THR A 400 -75.04 -15.78 -34.31
CA THR A 400 -74.53 -17.01 -34.94
C THR A 400 -74.89 -17.08 -36.43
N THR A 401 -76.11 -16.65 -36.80
CA THR A 401 -76.55 -16.65 -38.21
C THR A 401 -75.85 -15.57 -39.04
N ALA A 402 -75.51 -14.43 -38.43
CA ALA A 402 -74.72 -13.36 -39.04
C ALA A 402 -73.26 -13.76 -39.34
N ILE A 403 -72.67 -14.64 -38.51
CA ILE A 403 -71.28 -15.11 -38.65
C ILE A 403 -71.15 -16.27 -39.65
N ALA A 404 -72.21 -17.08 -39.85
CA ALA A 404 -72.19 -18.25 -40.74
C ALA A 404 -72.00 -17.91 -42.24
N ASN A 405 -72.24 -16.66 -42.65
CA ASN A 405 -72.09 -16.23 -44.05
C ASN A 405 -70.72 -15.63 -44.37
N ILE A 406 -69.75 -15.73 -43.46
CA ILE A 406 -68.40 -15.22 -43.70
C ILE A 406 -67.50 -16.33 -44.23
N THR A 407 -67.06 -16.20 -45.48
CA THR A 407 -66.12 -17.14 -46.10
C THR A 407 -64.73 -16.98 -45.48
N LEU A 408 -64.21 -18.04 -44.85
CA LEU A 408 -62.85 -18.06 -44.28
C LEU A 408 -61.83 -18.42 -45.37
N GLY A 409 -60.98 -17.46 -45.76
CA GLY A 409 -59.78 -17.74 -46.55
C GLY A 409 -58.64 -18.21 -45.64
N SER A 410 -58.03 -19.36 -45.91
CA SER A 410 -56.90 -19.87 -45.13
C SER A 410 -55.56 -19.48 -45.76
N SER A 411 -54.75 -18.72 -45.02
CA SER A 411 -53.33 -18.49 -45.35
C SER A 411 -52.47 -19.16 -44.26
N SER A 412 -51.61 -20.10 -44.63
CA SER A 412 -50.66 -20.73 -43.70
C SER A 412 -49.31 -20.01 -43.72
N LEU A 413 -48.85 -19.53 -42.57
CA LEU A 413 -47.52 -18.93 -42.40
C LEU A 413 -46.57 -19.95 -41.74
N SER A 414 -45.45 -20.25 -42.39
CA SER A 414 -44.40 -21.12 -41.85
C SER A 414 -43.22 -20.27 -41.38
N LEU A 415 -42.85 -20.38 -40.11
CA LEU A 415 -41.73 -19.64 -39.50
C LEU A 415 -40.46 -20.51 -39.47
N SER A 416 -39.35 -20.04 -40.04
CA SER A 416 -38.03 -20.65 -39.90
C SER A 416 -37.03 -19.64 -39.34
N TYR A 417 -36.32 -19.99 -38.26
CA TYR A 417 -35.32 -19.14 -37.60
C TYR A 417 -33.92 -19.42 -38.14
N ALA A 418 -33.20 -18.41 -38.61
CA ALA A 418 -31.79 -18.53 -38.98
C ALA A 418 -30.92 -18.17 -37.77
N ARG A 419 -30.06 -19.09 -37.31
CA ARG A 419 -29.03 -18.78 -36.31
C ARG A 419 -27.74 -18.38 -37.01
N THR A 420 -27.18 -17.24 -36.61
CA THR A 420 -25.89 -16.70 -37.08
C THR A 420 -24.77 -17.08 -36.11
N ALA A 421 -23.52 -16.82 -36.51
CA ALA A 421 -22.35 -16.98 -35.66
C ALA A 421 -22.53 -16.23 -34.30
N PRO A 422 -21.96 -16.74 -33.20
CA PRO A 422 -22.12 -16.12 -31.88
C PRO A 422 -21.41 -14.76 -31.82
N GLU A 423 -21.98 -13.81 -31.09
CA GLU A 423 -21.34 -12.50 -30.88
C GLU A 423 -20.20 -12.63 -29.85
N PRO A 424 -18.93 -12.37 -30.24
CA PRO A 424 -17.77 -12.48 -29.36
C PRO A 424 -17.73 -11.32 -28.36
N GLY A 425 -17.50 -11.63 -27.08
CA GLY A 425 -17.35 -10.66 -26.02
C GLY A 425 -16.46 -11.18 -24.90
N PHE A 426 -15.64 -10.29 -24.33
CA PHE A 426 -14.90 -10.59 -23.12
C PHE A 426 -14.65 -9.36 -22.25
N SER A 427 -14.45 -9.60 -20.96
CA SER A 427 -13.88 -8.65 -19.99
C SER A 427 -12.56 -9.19 -19.46
N TRP A 428 -11.78 -8.34 -18.80
CA TRP A 428 -10.53 -8.74 -18.16
C TRP A 428 -10.36 -8.05 -16.81
N GLN A 429 -9.67 -8.73 -15.91
CA GLN A 429 -9.23 -8.18 -14.64
C GLN A 429 -7.71 -8.31 -14.56
N ALA A 430 -7.05 -7.19 -14.28
CA ALA A 430 -5.60 -7.16 -14.14
C ALA A 430 -5.17 -7.63 -12.75
N ALA A 431 -4.27 -8.61 -12.70
CA ALA A 431 -3.49 -8.97 -11.53
C ALA A 431 -2.00 -8.86 -11.92
N ASP A 432 -1.55 -7.60 -12.09
CA ASP A 432 -0.23 -7.27 -12.62
C ASP A 432 0.01 -7.78 -14.05
N THR A 433 0.98 -8.66 -14.28
CA THR A 433 1.25 -9.29 -15.59
C THR A 433 0.31 -10.45 -15.92
N ALA A 434 -0.36 -11.04 -14.92
CA ALA A 434 -1.36 -12.09 -15.12
C ALA A 434 -2.75 -11.47 -15.29
N ILE A 435 -3.32 -11.62 -16.48
CA ILE A 435 -4.63 -11.10 -16.83
C ILE A 435 -5.63 -12.25 -16.88
N ILE A 436 -6.69 -12.13 -16.07
CA ILE A 436 -7.79 -13.10 -16.05
C ILE A 436 -8.82 -12.62 -17.08
N PHE A 437 -9.02 -13.41 -18.15
CA PHE A 437 -10.02 -13.10 -19.17
C PHE A 437 -11.31 -13.86 -18.91
N THR A 438 -12.42 -13.12 -18.85
CA THR A 438 -13.76 -13.69 -18.69
C THR A 438 -14.53 -13.57 -19.99
N ASN A 439 -14.97 -14.70 -20.55
CA ASN A 439 -15.81 -14.70 -21.75
C ASN A 439 -17.23 -14.22 -21.42
N THR A 440 -17.68 -13.23 -22.18
CA THR A 440 -19.04 -12.67 -22.14
C THR A 440 -19.76 -12.82 -23.48
N SER A 441 -19.27 -13.70 -24.37
CA SER A 441 -19.90 -13.96 -25.67
C SER A 441 -21.31 -14.53 -25.52
N GLY A 442 -22.16 -14.33 -26.53
CA GLY A 442 -23.55 -14.79 -26.52
C GLY A 442 -23.71 -16.30 -26.28
N LEU A 443 -24.86 -16.70 -25.71
CA LEU A 443 -25.16 -18.07 -25.24
C LEU A 443 -25.09 -19.18 -26.32
N SER A 444 -24.88 -18.83 -27.59
CA SER A 444 -24.76 -19.77 -28.71
C SER A 444 -23.32 -20.16 -29.07
N ALA A 445 -22.31 -19.68 -28.33
CA ALA A 445 -20.90 -20.04 -28.55
C ALA A 445 -20.57 -21.45 -28.00
N THR A 446 -19.95 -22.28 -28.82
CA THR A 446 -19.54 -23.65 -28.46
C THR A 446 -18.03 -23.90 -28.62
N SER A 447 -17.28 -22.95 -29.16
CA SER A 447 -15.81 -22.98 -29.26
C SER A 447 -15.19 -21.60 -29.03
N TRP A 448 -13.95 -21.56 -28.51
CA TRP A 448 -13.20 -20.34 -28.20
C TRP A 448 -11.75 -20.49 -28.65
N LEU A 449 -11.20 -19.41 -29.21
CA LEU A 449 -9.79 -19.28 -29.55
C LEU A 449 -9.32 -17.86 -29.18
N TRP A 450 -8.35 -17.79 -28.30
CA TRP A 450 -7.72 -16.56 -27.82
C TRP A 450 -6.36 -16.39 -28.46
N ASP A 451 -6.07 -15.17 -28.90
CA ASP A 451 -4.73 -14.68 -29.24
C ASP A 451 -4.46 -13.49 -28.31
N PHE A 452 -3.40 -13.57 -27.51
CA PHE A 452 -3.11 -12.57 -26.49
C PHE A 452 -2.28 -11.40 -27.01
N GLY A 453 -1.84 -11.42 -28.27
CA GLY A 453 -1.07 -10.33 -28.88
C GLY A 453 0.42 -10.31 -28.51
N ASP A 454 0.90 -11.32 -27.78
CA ASP A 454 2.31 -11.55 -27.45
C ASP A 454 2.87 -12.86 -28.05
N GLY A 455 2.10 -13.49 -28.93
CA GLY A 455 2.43 -14.77 -29.59
C GLY A 455 1.86 -16.01 -28.88
N ALA A 456 1.26 -15.87 -27.70
CA ALA A 456 0.58 -16.96 -27.01
C ALA A 456 -0.91 -17.06 -27.38
N THR A 457 -1.47 -18.28 -27.30
CA THR A 457 -2.88 -18.56 -27.59
C THR A 457 -3.50 -19.51 -26.57
N ALA A 458 -4.83 -19.51 -26.45
CA ALA A 458 -5.57 -20.46 -25.62
C ALA A 458 -6.93 -20.84 -26.24
N THR A 459 -7.48 -22.01 -25.88
CA THR A 459 -8.80 -22.47 -26.37
C THR A 459 -9.84 -22.63 -25.26
N ASN A 460 -9.44 -22.43 -24.01
CA ASN A 460 -10.35 -22.44 -22.87
C ASN A 460 -11.37 -21.29 -22.98
N GLN A 461 -12.58 -21.53 -22.48
CA GLN A 461 -13.64 -20.52 -22.50
C GLN A 461 -13.27 -19.23 -21.75
N SER A 462 -12.48 -19.31 -20.67
CA SER A 462 -12.03 -18.14 -19.90
C SER A 462 -10.62 -18.40 -19.36
N PRO A 463 -9.57 -18.05 -20.13
CA PRO A 463 -8.19 -18.34 -19.79
C PRO A 463 -7.58 -17.27 -18.87
N ILE A 464 -6.52 -17.66 -18.16
CA ILE A 464 -5.61 -16.75 -17.49
C ILE A 464 -4.34 -16.70 -18.35
N HIS A 465 -3.88 -15.51 -18.71
CA HIS A 465 -2.67 -15.33 -19.51
C HIS A 465 -1.71 -14.36 -18.85
N THR A 466 -0.42 -14.71 -18.84
CA THR A 466 0.63 -13.94 -18.17
C THR A 466 1.55 -13.31 -19.20
N TYR A 467 1.61 -11.98 -19.21
CA TYR A 467 2.46 -11.19 -20.12
C TYR A 467 3.86 -11.04 -19.54
N HIS A 468 4.89 -11.40 -20.30
CA HIS A 468 6.28 -11.35 -19.83
C HIS A 468 6.86 -9.93 -19.80
N ASN A 469 6.21 -8.95 -20.44
CA ASN A 469 6.63 -7.56 -20.46
C ASN A 469 5.43 -6.62 -20.19
N TYR A 470 5.72 -5.45 -19.65
CA TYR A 470 4.73 -4.38 -19.57
C TYR A 470 4.55 -3.73 -20.93
N GLY A 471 3.34 -3.30 -21.22
CA GLY A 471 3.02 -2.70 -22.50
C GLY A 471 1.57 -2.87 -22.88
N THR A 472 1.29 -2.54 -24.13
CA THR A 472 -0.06 -2.58 -24.67
C THR A 472 -0.17 -3.75 -25.64
N TYR A 473 -1.15 -4.61 -25.42
CA TYR A 473 -1.36 -5.84 -26.18
C TYR A 473 -2.73 -5.83 -26.85
N GLN A 474 -2.81 -6.39 -28.06
CA GLN A 474 -4.08 -6.57 -28.78
C GLN A 474 -4.58 -7.99 -28.55
N VAL A 475 -5.58 -8.14 -27.68
CA VAL A 475 -6.15 -9.45 -27.37
C VAL A 475 -7.36 -9.70 -28.26
N THR A 476 -7.32 -10.82 -28.98
CA THR A 476 -8.40 -11.24 -29.88
C THR A 476 -9.06 -12.51 -29.34
N LEU A 477 -10.37 -12.47 -29.15
CA LEU A 477 -11.19 -13.65 -28.89
C LEU A 477 -12.00 -13.98 -30.15
N THR A 478 -11.86 -15.19 -30.66
CA THR A 478 -12.71 -15.78 -31.71
C THR A 478 -13.62 -16.83 -31.09
N VAL A 479 -14.93 -16.70 -31.29
CA VAL A 479 -15.91 -17.71 -30.85
C VAL A 479 -16.66 -18.31 -32.03
N GLY A 480 -17.02 -19.58 -31.93
CA GLY A 480 -17.69 -20.30 -33.01
C GLY A 480 -18.78 -21.26 -32.56
N ASN A 481 -19.61 -21.65 -33.52
CA ASN A 481 -20.56 -22.76 -33.44
C ASN A 481 -20.74 -23.41 -34.83
N GLU A 482 -21.70 -24.34 -34.94
CA GLU A 482 -22.00 -25.06 -36.19
C GLU A 482 -22.44 -24.16 -37.37
N PHE A 483 -22.74 -22.88 -37.13
CA PHE A 483 -23.19 -21.91 -38.13
C PHE A 483 -22.14 -20.86 -38.51
N GLY A 484 -20.94 -20.90 -37.89
CA GLY A 484 -19.82 -20.01 -38.21
C GLY A 484 -19.09 -19.48 -36.98
N SER A 485 -18.10 -18.61 -37.22
CA SER A 485 -17.30 -17.97 -36.17
C SER A 485 -17.23 -16.46 -36.35
N SER A 486 -17.00 -15.74 -35.26
CA SER A 486 -16.81 -14.28 -35.25
C SER A 486 -15.80 -13.91 -34.16
N SER A 487 -15.07 -12.79 -34.34
CA SER A 487 -14.00 -12.37 -33.42
C SER A 487 -14.13 -10.92 -32.96
N ILE A 488 -13.58 -10.63 -31.77
CA ILE A 488 -13.43 -9.28 -31.21
C ILE A 488 -11.99 -9.08 -30.74
N THR A 489 -11.42 -7.92 -31.06
CA THR A 489 -10.09 -7.51 -30.59
C THR A 489 -10.24 -6.33 -29.64
N LYS A 490 -9.63 -6.41 -28.46
CA LYS A 490 -9.54 -5.30 -27.50
C LYS A 490 -8.09 -5.03 -27.15
N THR A 491 -7.76 -3.75 -27.05
CA THR A 491 -6.46 -3.30 -26.57
C THR A 491 -6.46 -3.34 -25.05
N ILE A 492 -5.49 -4.04 -24.46
CA ILE A 492 -5.28 -4.05 -23.02
C ILE A 492 -3.91 -3.47 -22.70
N THR A 493 -3.79 -2.80 -21.56
CA THR A 493 -2.51 -2.29 -21.05
C THR A 493 -2.13 -3.07 -19.80
N VAL A 494 -0.98 -3.73 -19.87
CA VAL A 494 -0.33 -4.40 -18.76
C VAL A 494 0.62 -3.39 -18.14
N ALA A 495 0.18 -2.74 -17.06
CA ALA A 495 0.93 -1.74 -16.32
C ALA A 495 0.95 -2.10 -14.83
N SER A 496 2.03 -1.75 -14.13
CA SER A 496 2.13 -2.03 -12.69
C SER A 496 1.01 -1.31 -11.93
N THR A 497 0.18 -2.05 -11.23
CA THR A 497 -0.92 -1.50 -10.42
C THR A 497 -0.44 -1.32 -8.97
N ALA A 498 0.19 -0.18 -8.67
CA ALA A 498 0.51 0.16 -7.28
C ALA A 498 -0.72 0.76 -6.56
N PRO A 499 -1.10 0.30 -5.35
CA PRO A 499 -2.11 0.95 -4.51
C PRO A 499 -1.58 2.27 -3.90
N MET A 500 -2.50 3.21 -3.66
CA MET A 500 -2.35 4.54 -3.04
C MET A 500 -1.05 4.84 -2.26
N GLY A 501 -0.38 5.93 -2.66
CA GLY A 501 0.19 6.90 -1.72
C GLY A 501 1.39 6.49 -0.86
N MET A 502 2.20 5.51 -1.25
CA MET A 502 3.49 5.27 -0.60
C MET A 502 4.64 5.77 -1.46
N ASN A 503 5.37 6.79 -1.00
CA ASN A 503 6.70 7.14 -1.54
C ASN A 503 7.73 6.09 -1.09
N ASN A 504 7.54 4.84 -1.52
CA ASN A 504 8.46 3.72 -1.35
C ASN A 504 9.16 3.35 -2.66
N VAL A 505 9.04 4.19 -3.70
CA VAL A 505 9.58 3.96 -5.06
C VAL A 505 11.05 3.52 -5.04
N GLN A 506 11.82 3.97 -4.04
CA GLN A 506 13.22 3.57 -3.87
C GLN A 506 13.40 2.23 -3.12
N THR A 507 12.59 1.95 -2.09
CA THR A 507 12.59 0.69 -1.32
C THR A 507 11.94 -0.48 -2.07
N ILE A 508 11.09 -0.18 -3.07
CA ILE A 508 10.22 -1.13 -3.79
C ILE A 508 10.48 -1.05 -5.31
N SER A 509 11.63 -0.51 -5.73
CA SER A 509 12.05 -0.68 -7.12
C SER A 509 12.36 -2.15 -7.40
N ASP A 510 12.04 -2.62 -8.62
CA ASP A 510 12.35 -3.99 -9.05
C ASP A 510 13.84 -4.31 -8.87
N GLY A 511 14.72 -3.31 -9.01
CA GLY A 511 16.15 -3.43 -8.75
C GLY A 511 16.49 -3.69 -7.28
N ALA A 512 15.86 -2.97 -6.35
CA ALA A 512 16.08 -3.13 -4.91
C ALA A 512 15.53 -4.48 -4.39
N GLN A 513 14.35 -4.89 -4.86
CA GLN A 513 13.75 -6.18 -4.47
C GLN A 513 14.55 -7.36 -5.00
N ARG A 514 14.94 -7.31 -6.28
CA ARG A 514 15.78 -8.35 -6.89
C ARG A 514 17.09 -8.54 -6.14
N THR A 515 17.82 -7.46 -5.89
CA THR A 515 19.11 -7.53 -5.19
C THR A 515 18.96 -7.95 -3.73
N THR A 516 17.86 -7.59 -3.07
CA THR A 516 17.52 -8.04 -1.72
C THR A 516 17.27 -9.55 -1.62
N LEU A 517 16.47 -10.11 -2.52
CA LEU A 517 16.20 -11.55 -2.56
C LEU A 517 17.48 -12.32 -2.89
N ALA A 518 18.23 -11.84 -3.89
CA ALA A 518 19.52 -12.39 -4.26
C ALA A 518 20.55 -12.32 -3.13
N PHE A 519 20.58 -11.24 -2.35
CA PHE A 519 21.41 -11.13 -1.15
C PHE A 519 21.03 -12.18 -0.09
N SER A 520 19.74 -12.41 0.11
CA SER A 520 19.24 -13.43 1.03
C SER A 520 19.62 -14.84 0.55
N ALA A 521 19.52 -15.10 -0.75
CA ALA A 521 19.99 -16.34 -1.37
C ALA A 521 21.49 -16.53 -1.13
N PHE A 522 22.30 -15.49 -1.37
CA PHE A 522 23.75 -15.51 -1.16
C PHE A 522 24.10 -15.86 0.28
N ALA A 523 23.42 -15.24 1.25
CA ALA A 523 23.62 -15.52 2.66
C ALA A 523 23.23 -16.96 3.04
N MET A 524 22.13 -17.48 2.49
CA MET A 524 21.69 -18.86 2.75
C MET A 524 22.67 -19.90 2.17
N MET A 525 23.16 -19.66 0.95
CA MET A 525 24.06 -20.56 0.22
C MET A 525 25.43 -20.72 0.89
N ASN A 526 25.93 -19.66 1.53
CA ASN A 526 27.25 -19.63 2.15
C ASN A 526 27.21 -19.77 3.68
N GLY A 527 26.08 -19.44 4.29
CA GLY A 527 25.89 -19.53 5.73
C GLY A 527 25.60 -20.95 6.24
N ASN A 528 25.60 -21.06 7.56
CA ASN A 528 25.16 -22.25 8.29
C ASN A 528 23.87 -21.97 9.09
N LEU A 529 23.30 -23.01 9.73
CA LEU A 529 22.11 -22.86 10.58
C LEU A 529 22.34 -21.82 11.69
N ASN A 530 23.57 -21.69 12.19
CA ASN A 530 23.93 -20.76 13.25
C ASN A 530 23.88 -19.31 12.76
N SER A 531 24.39 -19.00 11.58
CA SER A 531 24.21 -17.68 10.96
C SER A 531 22.74 -17.38 10.63
N GLN A 532 21.95 -18.39 10.25
CA GLN A 532 20.51 -18.20 10.00
C GLN A 532 19.73 -17.94 11.28
N SER A 533 20.16 -18.52 12.40
CA SER A 533 19.49 -18.35 13.69
C SER A 533 19.51 -16.92 14.20
N PHE A 534 20.52 -16.12 13.81
CA PHE A 534 20.69 -14.75 14.26
C PHE A 534 19.41 -13.93 14.06
N PHE A 535 18.82 -13.52 15.18
CA PHE A 535 17.60 -12.73 15.22
C PHE A 535 17.88 -11.43 15.97
N PRO A 536 17.91 -10.28 15.28
CA PRO A 536 18.09 -9.00 15.94
C PRO A 536 16.88 -8.71 16.84
N PRO A 537 17.08 -8.07 17.99
CA PRO A 537 15.97 -7.59 18.81
C PRO A 537 15.03 -6.66 18.05
N GLY A 538 13.73 -6.75 18.32
CA GLY A 538 12.73 -5.85 17.74
C GLY A 538 12.33 -6.15 16.29
N LYS A 539 12.73 -7.28 15.72
CA LYS A 539 12.43 -7.67 14.33
C LYS A 539 11.19 -8.57 14.15
N VAL A 540 10.19 -8.39 15.00
CA VAL A 540 8.80 -8.80 14.72
C VAL A 540 8.15 -7.71 13.83
N ALA A 541 6.96 -7.91 13.25
CA ALA A 541 6.38 -6.92 12.34
C ALA A 541 6.22 -5.57 13.05
N ASP A 542 7.00 -4.60 12.58
CA ASP A 542 6.98 -3.23 13.07
C ASP A 542 5.73 -2.55 12.50
N TYR A 543 4.76 -2.24 13.35
CA TYR A 543 3.58 -1.44 13.01
C TYR A 543 3.63 -0.08 13.71
N THR A 544 4.84 0.38 14.04
CA THR A 544 5.09 1.59 14.84
C THR A 544 6.05 2.57 14.17
N GLY A 545 6.49 2.25 12.95
CA GLY A 545 7.26 3.15 12.10
C GLY A 545 8.70 3.35 12.54
N PHE A 546 9.25 2.49 13.39
CA PHE A 546 10.65 2.57 13.79
C PHE A 546 11.58 2.40 12.59
N GLN A 547 11.23 1.47 11.70
CA GLN A 547 11.94 1.26 10.45
C GLN A 547 11.97 2.53 9.58
N TYR A 548 10.85 3.26 9.49
CA TYR A 548 10.78 4.51 8.75
C TYR A 548 11.62 5.59 9.41
N LEU A 549 11.51 5.75 10.73
CA LEU A 549 12.31 6.71 11.51
C LEU A 549 13.82 6.49 11.28
N ARG A 550 14.24 5.22 11.31
CA ARG A 550 15.63 4.83 11.13
C ARG A 550 16.13 5.12 9.72
N ASP A 551 15.43 4.65 8.70
CA ASP A 551 15.92 4.77 7.31
C ASP A 551 15.81 6.22 6.77
N ASN A 552 15.01 7.07 7.41
CA ASN A 552 14.85 8.50 7.07
C ASN A 552 15.51 9.45 8.09
N ASP A 553 16.49 8.96 8.86
CA ASP A 553 17.26 9.80 9.77
C ASP A 553 17.99 10.92 9.02
N LEU A 554 17.75 12.17 9.42
CA LEU A 554 18.29 13.36 8.73
C LEU A 554 19.82 13.48 8.84
N ASP A 555 20.42 12.82 9.82
CA ASP A 555 21.86 12.84 10.06
C ASP A 555 22.57 11.62 9.43
N GLY A 556 21.83 10.73 8.76
CA GLY A 556 22.38 9.53 8.11
C GLY A 556 22.89 8.46 9.08
N MET A 557 22.56 8.56 10.36
CA MET A 557 23.01 7.69 11.45
C MET A 557 22.04 6.54 11.73
N GLY A 558 20.94 6.41 10.98
CA GLY A 558 19.96 5.33 11.12
C GLY A 558 20.55 3.92 11.12
N HIS A 559 21.59 3.67 10.34
CA HIS A 559 22.26 2.37 10.24
C HIS A 559 23.45 2.21 11.21
N ASN A 560 23.60 3.14 12.15
CA ASN A 560 24.59 3.05 13.22
C ASN A 560 24.04 2.22 14.40
N THR A 561 24.91 1.42 15.02
CA THR A 561 24.54 0.57 16.17
C THR A 561 24.04 1.36 17.38
N SER A 562 24.42 2.63 17.52
CA SER A 562 23.99 3.52 18.61
C SER A 562 22.67 4.27 18.34
N PHE A 563 22.05 4.10 17.17
CA PHE A 563 20.81 4.80 16.81
C PHE A 563 19.66 4.43 17.75
N LEU A 564 19.37 3.12 17.85
CA LEU A 564 18.34 2.59 18.74
C LEU A 564 18.62 2.96 20.20
N THR A 565 19.88 2.85 20.63
CA THR A 565 20.28 3.20 22.00
C THR A 565 19.93 4.63 22.33
N ARG A 566 20.30 5.59 21.48
CA ARG A 566 20.07 7.02 21.74
C ARG A 566 18.58 7.36 21.82
N VAL A 567 17.77 6.89 20.88
CA VAL A 567 16.32 7.17 20.89
C VAL A 567 15.63 6.52 22.10
N ALA A 568 15.95 5.26 22.40
CA ALA A 568 15.37 4.54 23.53
C ALA A 568 15.78 5.17 24.88
N GLU A 569 17.05 5.53 25.06
CA GLU A 569 17.55 6.16 26.29
C GLU A 569 16.92 7.54 26.53
N ASN A 570 16.69 8.32 25.47
CA ASN A 570 15.96 9.59 25.56
C ASN A 570 14.52 9.39 26.07
N VAL A 571 13.83 8.37 25.57
CA VAL A 571 12.48 8.03 26.06
C VAL A 571 12.53 7.54 27.50
N ILE A 572 13.42 6.60 27.83
CA ILE A 572 13.57 6.04 29.18
C ILE A 572 13.87 7.13 30.21
N TYR A 573 14.70 8.10 29.86
CA TYR A 573 15.04 9.23 30.73
C TYR A 573 13.77 9.98 31.17
N ILE A 574 12.87 10.30 30.24
CA ILE A 574 11.69 11.11 30.56
C ILE A 574 10.55 10.34 31.21
N LEU A 575 10.48 9.01 31.09
CA LEU A 575 9.40 8.22 31.70
C LEU A 575 9.42 8.34 33.24
N SER A 576 8.25 8.36 33.88
CA SER A 576 8.16 8.16 35.33
C SER A 576 8.51 6.72 35.68
N ASP A 577 8.81 6.44 36.95
CA ASP A 577 9.04 5.07 37.42
C ASP A 577 7.84 4.14 37.13
N GLU A 578 6.63 4.68 37.22
CA GLU A 578 5.41 3.93 36.92
C GLU A 578 5.25 3.64 35.42
N GLN A 579 5.51 4.61 34.54
CA GLN A 579 5.49 4.38 33.09
C GLN A 579 6.59 3.41 32.66
N PHE A 580 7.80 3.56 33.20
CA PHE A 580 8.91 2.64 32.94
C PHE A 580 8.58 1.22 33.42
N ARG A 581 7.93 1.07 34.58
CA ARG A 581 7.46 -0.22 35.10
C ARG A 581 6.45 -0.90 34.18
N GLN A 582 5.63 -0.16 33.44
CA GLN A 582 4.72 -0.77 32.46
C GLN A 582 5.48 -1.43 31.30
N LEU A 583 6.58 -0.82 30.83
CA LEU A 583 7.46 -1.42 29.82
C LEU A 583 8.10 -2.71 30.33
N THR A 584 8.57 -2.73 31.58
CA THR A 584 9.22 -3.92 32.15
C THR A 584 8.24 -5.07 32.36
N ILE A 585 7.00 -4.78 32.78
CA ILE A 585 5.94 -5.79 32.90
C ILE A 585 5.63 -6.43 31.56
N LEU A 586 5.48 -5.63 30.51
CA LEU A 586 5.22 -6.18 29.18
C LEU A 586 6.41 -7.02 28.70
N ALA A 587 7.65 -6.57 28.95
CA ALA A 587 8.86 -7.28 28.55
C ALA A 587 8.88 -8.69 29.14
N THR A 588 8.67 -8.79 30.45
CA THR A 588 8.60 -10.08 31.15
C THR A 588 7.42 -10.93 30.64
N ALA A 589 6.24 -10.32 30.41
CA ALA A 589 5.06 -11.04 29.93
C ALA A 589 5.23 -11.58 28.50
N GLN A 590 5.95 -10.87 27.63
CA GLN A 590 6.18 -11.27 26.24
C GLN A 590 7.34 -12.25 26.06
N GLN A 591 8.14 -12.55 27.08
CA GLN A 591 9.28 -13.47 26.94
C GLN A 591 8.88 -14.80 26.31
N ALA A 592 7.77 -15.41 26.74
CA ALA A 592 7.33 -16.71 26.23
C ALA A 592 6.90 -16.64 24.75
N ASP A 593 6.18 -15.59 24.36
CA ASP A 593 5.76 -15.36 22.98
C ASP A 593 6.96 -15.10 22.08
N ILE A 594 7.87 -14.23 22.53
CA ILE A 594 9.14 -13.90 21.87
C ILE A 594 9.97 -15.18 21.67
N SER A 595 10.21 -15.97 22.73
CA SER A 595 10.92 -17.26 22.63
C SER A 595 10.21 -18.24 21.69
N SER A 596 8.88 -18.34 21.75
CA SER A 596 8.11 -19.24 20.87
C SER A 596 8.24 -18.86 19.41
N TYR A 597 8.20 -17.57 19.09
CA TYR A 597 8.47 -17.04 17.76
C TYR A 597 9.90 -17.38 17.32
N GLY A 598 10.88 -17.10 18.19
CA GLY A 598 12.30 -17.36 17.95
C GLY A 598 12.61 -18.83 17.64
N TYR A 599 12.12 -19.75 18.49
CA TYR A 599 12.33 -21.18 18.33
C TYR A 599 11.50 -21.78 17.18
N GLY A 600 10.28 -21.30 16.95
CA GLY A 600 9.41 -21.79 15.88
C GLY A 600 10.01 -21.62 14.48
N ARG A 601 10.82 -20.57 14.27
CA ARG A 601 11.56 -20.30 13.03
C ARG A 601 12.54 -21.41 12.64
N PHE A 602 13.12 -22.13 13.61
CA PHE A 602 14.14 -23.15 13.34
C PHE A 602 13.62 -24.29 12.47
N LYS A 603 12.32 -24.62 12.54
CA LYS A 603 11.70 -25.64 11.69
C LYS A 603 11.86 -25.28 10.21
N LEU A 604 11.52 -24.04 9.85
CA LEU A 604 11.65 -23.52 8.49
C LEU A 604 13.11 -23.45 8.07
N MET A 605 13.98 -22.87 8.90
CA MET A 605 15.42 -22.76 8.59
C MET A 605 16.04 -24.12 8.29
N LYS A 606 15.76 -25.13 9.14
CA LYS A 606 16.30 -26.48 8.97
C LYS A 606 15.74 -27.14 7.72
N ALA A 607 14.43 -27.08 7.48
CA ALA A 607 13.82 -27.63 6.27
C ALA A 607 14.38 -26.98 4.99
N PHE A 608 14.57 -25.65 5.00
CA PHE A 608 15.15 -24.93 3.86
C PHE A 608 16.61 -25.34 3.62
N ARG A 609 17.38 -25.64 4.67
CA ARG A 609 18.75 -26.20 4.51
C ARG A 609 18.76 -27.61 3.92
N HIS A 610 17.86 -28.49 4.37
CA HIS A 610 17.70 -29.82 3.78
C HIS A 610 17.42 -29.70 2.29
N LEU A 611 16.47 -28.82 1.92
CA LEU A 611 16.17 -28.53 0.52
C LEU A 611 17.39 -28.00 -0.24
N LEU A 612 18.10 -26.99 0.29
CA LEU A 612 19.29 -26.41 -0.34
C LEU A 612 20.38 -27.46 -0.61
N SER A 613 20.63 -28.33 0.36
CA SER A 613 21.67 -29.37 0.28
C SER A 613 21.30 -30.59 -0.56
N GLY A 614 20.01 -30.76 -0.89
CA GLY A 614 19.48 -31.96 -1.55
C GLY A 614 19.28 -33.15 -0.60
N ASP A 615 19.54 -32.99 0.70
CA ASP A 615 19.31 -34.00 1.75
C ASP A 615 17.83 -34.02 2.17
N ILE A 616 16.94 -34.33 1.24
CA ILE A 616 15.49 -34.37 1.48
C ILE A 616 15.07 -35.71 2.10
N PRO A 617 14.10 -35.72 3.05
CA PRO A 617 13.59 -36.96 3.63
C PRO A 617 13.07 -37.94 2.57
N SER A 618 13.38 -39.22 2.75
CA SER A 618 12.94 -40.28 1.83
C SER A 618 11.41 -40.31 1.72
N GLY A 619 10.90 -40.42 0.49
CA GLY A 619 9.46 -40.38 0.20
C GLY A 619 8.91 -38.98 -0.10
N SER A 620 9.71 -37.93 0.03
CA SER A 620 9.35 -36.56 -0.38
C SER A 620 9.98 -36.19 -1.73
N THR A 621 9.33 -35.27 -2.46
CA THR A 621 9.84 -34.66 -3.70
C THR A 621 10.22 -33.19 -3.52
N GLY A 622 10.01 -32.60 -2.33
CA GLY A 622 10.24 -31.19 -2.06
C GLY A 622 9.43 -30.68 -0.87
N LEU A 623 9.46 -29.37 -0.62
CA LEU A 623 8.67 -28.76 0.43
C LEU A 623 7.16 -28.90 0.15
N SER A 624 6.36 -28.97 1.21
CA SER A 624 4.90 -28.81 1.15
C SER A 624 4.55 -27.33 1.34
N LEU A 625 3.96 -26.71 0.32
CA LEU A 625 3.50 -25.32 0.39
C LEU A 625 2.56 -25.10 1.58
N ASP A 626 1.55 -25.95 1.75
CA ASP A 626 0.58 -25.84 2.84
C ASP A 626 1.24 -25.94 4.22
N ALA A 627 2.22 -26.83 4.38
CA ALA A 627 2.94 -26.96 5.64
C ALA A 627 3.81 -25.73 5.94
N VAL A 628 4.50 -25.18 4.94
CA VAL A 628 5.28 -23.94 5.10
C VAL A 628 4.38 -22.77 5.46
N LYS A 629 3.25 -22.61 4.76
CA LYS A 629 2.22 -21.58 5.07
C LYS A 629 1.69 -21.75 6.48
N SER A 630 1.38 -22.98 6.89
CA SER A 630 0.88 -23.27 8.24
C SER A 630 1.87 -22.87 9.33
N VAL A 631 3.17 -23.22 9.21
CA VAL A 631 4.18 -22.82 10.19
C VAL A 631 4.37 -21.31 10.20
N SER A 632 4.42 -20.68 9.02
CA SER A 632 4.52 -19.22 8.90
C SER A 632 3.32 -18.51 9.55
N ARG A 633 2.10 -18.98 9.30
CA ARG A 633 0.86 -18.50 9.94
C ARG A 633 0.96 -18.52 11.45
N GLN A 634 1.47 -19.59 12.06
CA GLN A 634 1.64 -19.67 13.51
C GLN A 634 2.62 -18.62 14.04
N LEU A 635 3.73 -18.37 13.33
CA LEU A 635 4.68 -17.31 13.70
C LEU A 635 4.02 -15.93 13.65
N TYR A 636 3.23 -15.67 12.61
CA TYR A 636 2.56 -14.38 12.47
C TYR A 636 1.39 -14.18 13.44
N LEU A 637 0.74 -15.24 13.90
CA LEU A 637 -0.24 -15.13 15.01
C LEU A 637 0.45 -14.66 16.30
N ILE A 638 1.63 -15.21 16.61
CA ILE A 638 2.44 -14.77 17.76
C ILE A 638 2.88 -13.31 17.59
N ASP A 639 3.36 -12.96 16.41
CA ASP A 639 3.73 -11.58 16.05
C ASP A 639 2.56 -10.60 16.20
N GLY A 640 1.39 -10.92 15.67
CA GLY A 640 0.18 -10.11 15.80
C GLY A 640 -0.24 -9.87 17.26
N LYS A 641 -0.12 -10.90 18.11
CA LYS A 641 -0.34 -10.77 19.55
C LYS A 641 0.69 -9.82 20.18
N ILE A 642 1.97 -10.01 19.88
CA ILE A 642 3.06 -9.15 20.38
C ILE A 642 2.82 -7.68 19.99
N SER A 643 2.47 -7.43 18.73
CA SER A 643 2.20 -6.09 18.20
C SER A 643 0.98 -5.43 18.86
N TYR A 644 -0.10 -6.20 19.10
CA TYR A 644 -1.28 -5.70 19.79
C TYR A 644 -0.96 -5.29 21.24
N ASP A 645 -0.30 -6.18 22.00
CA ASP A 645 0.03 -5.93 23.41
C ASP A 645 0.97 -4.71 23.55
N ARG A 646 1.91 -4.54 22.60
CA ARG A 646 2.77 -3.35 22.50
C ARG A 646 1.98 -2.09 22.21
N ALA A 647 1.09 -2.10 21.22
CA ALA A 647 0.28 -0.93 20.88
C ALA A 647 -0.60 -0.48 22.06
N LEU A 648 -1.15 -1.42 22.82
CA LEU A 648 -1.91 -1.13 24.04
C LEU A 648 -1.03 -0.47 25.12
N LEU A 649 0.16 -1.02 25.37
CA LEU A 649 1.14 -0.39 26.27
C LEU A 649 1.47 1.04 25.82
N TYR A 650 1.80 1.21 24.54
CA TYR A 650 2.23 2.49 24.00
C TYR A 650 1.12 3.55 24.12
N ALA A 651 -0.13 3.18 23.81
CA ALA A 651 -1.27 4.05 23.99
C ALA A 651 -1.45 4.48 25.46
N ASN A 652 -1.34 3.54 26.40
CA ASN A 652 -1.45 3.84 27.83
C ASN A 652 -0.34 4.78 28.32
N VAL A 653 0.91 4.53 27.92
CA VAL A 653 2.06 5.36 28.32
C VAL A 653 1.93 6.76 27.72
N LEU A 654 1.63 6.90 26.43
CA LEU A 654 1.50 8.20 25.75
C LEU A 654 0.32 9.02 26.28
N ASN A 655 -0.81 8.37 26.59
CA ASN A 655 -1.98 9.03 27.19
C ASN A 655 -1.69 9.48 28.63
N GLY A 656 -0.86 8.73 29.36
CA GLY A 656 -0.42 9.07 30.71
C GLY A 656 0.73 10.07 30.79
N MET A 657 1.32 10.51 29.66
CA MET A 657 2.45 11.45 29.68
C MET A 657 2.03 12.87 30.08
N SER A 658 2.86 13.51 30.91
CA SER A 658 2.74 14.91 31.28
C SER A 658 3.06 15.84 30.10
N SER A 659 2.67 17.11 30.21
CA SER A 659 2.99 18.11 29.18
C SER A 659 4.50 18.30 28.98
N SER A 660 5.31 18.18 30.03
CA SER A 660 6.78 18.30 29.91
C SER A 660 7.40 17.09 29.21
N GLN A 661 6.88 15.89 29.44
CA GLN A 661 7.30 14.69 28.73
C GLN A 661 6.97 14.79 27.23
N LYS A 662 5.75 15.20 26.89
CA LYS A 662 5.34 15.41 25.49
C LYS A 662 6.15 16.52 24.81
N ALA A 663 6.42 17.63 25.50
CA ALA A 663 7.27 18.70 24.98
C ALA A 663 8.70 18.22 24.68
N TYR A 664 9.25 17.30 25.48
CA TYR A 664 10.56 16.71 25.21
C TYR A 664 10.55 15.85 23.94
N LEU A 665 9.53 15.00 23.76
CA LEU A 665 9.38 14.21 22.54
C LEU A 665 9.15 15.08 21.29
N GLU A 666 8.32 16.12 21.41
CA GLU A 666 8.12 17.12 20.34
C GLU A 666 9.43 17.82 19.96
N ALA A 667 10.30 18.10 20.93
CA ALA A 667 11.59 18.72 20.65
C ALA A 667 12.55 17.79 19.87
N MET A 668 12.34 16.47 19.90
CA MET A 668 13.09 15.48 19.12
C MET A 668 12.47 15.20 17.75
N LYS A 669 11.15 15.35 17.64
CA LYS A 669 10.38 15.01 16.45
C LYS A 669 10.87 15.77 15.21
N GLY A 670 11.02 15.04 14.09
CA GLY A 670 11.47 15.60 12.82
C GLY A 670 12.95 16.03 12.79
N LYS A 671 13.73 15.69 13.81
CA LYS A 671 15.17 15.91 13.88
C LYS A 671 15.93 14.60 13.77
N GLY A 672 17.19 14.67 13.35
CA GLY A 672 18.07 13.51 13.25
C GLY A 672 18.80 13.17 14.55
N TRP A 673 19.45 12.02 14.54
CA TRP A 673 20.22 11.44 15.65
C TRP A 673 21.14 12.43 16.37
N ALA A 674 21.90 13.26 15.64
CA ALA A 674 22.87 14.19 16.20
C ALA A 674 22.20 15.36 16.95
N SER A 675 20.97 15.69 16.57
CA SER A 675 20.18 16.77 17.15
C SER A 675 19.43 16.38 18.43
N TRP A 676 19.31 15.09 18.72
CA TRP A 676 18.70 14.62 19.96
C TRP A 676 19.64 14.84 21.15
N PRO A 677 19.13 14.92 22.39
CA PRO A 677 19.99 14.95 23.57
C PRO A 677 20.97 13.77 23.59
N ASP A 678 22.23 14.06 23.94
CA ASP A 678 23.29 13.05 24.02
C ASP A 678 23.20 12.32 25.36
N THR A 679 22.74 11.07 25.29
CA THR A 679 22.52 10.20 26.44
C THR A 679 23.80 9.52 26.94
N SER A 680 24.91 9.66 26.21
CA SER A 680 26.17 8.97 26.48
C SER A 680 27.11 9.72 27.43
N ILE A 681 26.79 10.99 27.76
CA ILE A 681 27.64 11.84 28.60
C ILE A 681 27.71 11.30 30.03
N GLU A 682 28.80 10.60 30.35
CA GLU A 682 29.06 10.05 31.68
C GLU A 682 29.12 11.15 32.76
N GLY A 683 28.54 10.84 33.93
CA GLY A 683 28.41 11.79 35.04
C GLY A 683 27.28 12.84 34.89
N SER A 684 26.57 12.86 33.76
CA SER A 684 25.37 13.70 33.61
C SER A 684 24.18 13.16 34.42
N ALA A 685 23.28 14.04 34.85
CA ALA A 685 22.05 13.64 35.53
C ALA A 685 21.18 12.72 34.68
N MET A 686 21.17 12.94 33.36
CA MET A 686 20.49 12.10 32.38
C MET A 686 21.04 10.67 32.38
N ARG A 687 22.36 10.52 32.25
CA ARG A 687 23.04 9.22 32.27
C ARG A 687 22.81 8.48 33.59
N ALA A 688 22.92 9.18 34.71
CA ALA A 688 22.69 8.60 36.04
C ALA A 688 21.26 8.05 36.20
N GLU A 689 20.25 8.77 35.69
CA GLU A 689 18.86 8.34 35.75
C GLU A 689 18.56 7.14 34.83
N ILE A 690 19.10 7.13 33.61
CA ILE A 690 19.02 5.98 32.70
C ILE A 690 19.67 4.74 33.36
N GLN A 691 20.87 4.90 33.93
CA GLN A 691 21.59 3.82 34.62
C GLN A 691 20.82 3.32 35.85
N ARG A 692 20.11 4.19 36.58
CA ARG A 692 19.26 3.78 37.72
C ARG A 692 18.12 2.86 37.26
N LYS A 693 17.42 3.25 36.19
CA LYS A 693 16.30 2.48 35.61
C LYS A 693 16.76 1.17 34.95
N MET A 694 17.73 1.26 34.03
CA MET A 694 18.20 0.12 33.25
C MET A 694 19.15 -0.80 34.01
N GLY A 695 19.92 -0.28 34.96
CA GLY A 695 20.91 -1.06 35.70
C GLY A 695 20.29 -2.20 36.52
N THR A 696 19.05 -2.05 36.97
CA THR A 696 18.32 -3.13 37.67
C THR A 696 17.92 -4.25 36.70
N LEU A 697 17.46 -3.91 35.49
CA LEU A 697 17.10 -4.89 34.45
C LEU A 697 18.33 -5.66 33.95
N LEU A 698 19.44 -4.96 33.69
CA LEU A 698 20.68 -5.56 33.20
C LEU A 698 21.29 -6.58 34.18
N ARG A 699 21.07 -6.40 35.49
CA ARG A 699 21.53 -7.34 36.53
C ARG A 699 20.61 -8.54 36.70
N GLN A 700 19.34 -8.45 36.31
CA GLN A 700 18.31 -9.43 36.64
C GLN A 700 17.91 -10.31 35.44
N TYR A 701 17.77 -9.74 34.23
CA TYR A 701 17.36 -10.45 33.01
C TYR A 701 17.81 -9.72 31.73
N GLY A 702 18.87 -10.21 31.06
CA GLY A 702 19.40 -9.57 29.84
C GLY A 702 18.40 -9.44 28.69
N GLY A 703 17.43 -10.35 28.58
CA GLY A 703 16.37 -10.32 27.56
C GLY A 703 15.34 -9.19 27.77
N ASP A 704 15.02 -8.87 29.03
CA ASP A 704 14.03 -7.82 29.33
C ASP A 704 14.59 -6.43 29.02
N ALA A 705 15.87 -6.20 29.29
CA ALA A 705 16.52 -4.93 28.96
C ALA A 705 16.42 -4.64 27.45
N VAL A 706 16.64 -5.65 26.62
CA VAL A 706 16.56 -5.56 25.17
C VAL A 706 15.14 -5.29 24.68
N ALA A 707 14.14 -5.95 25.26
CA ALA A 707 12.73 -5.71 24.95
C ALA A 707 12.32 -4.29 25.35
N VAL A 708 12.70 -3.82 26.54
CA VAL A 708 12.42 -2.45 27.02
C VAL A 708 13.04 -1.40 26.11
N MET A 709 14.29 -1.59 25.67
CA MET A 709 14.93 -0.67 24.72
C MET A 709 14.17 -0.61 23.38
N THR A 710 13.71 -1.76 22.90
CA THR A 710 12.86 -1.83 21.69
C THR A 710 11.56 -1.07 21.91
N TYR A 711 10.88 -1.30 23.03
CA TYR A 711 9.61 -0.64 23.34
C TYR A 711 9.75 0.86 23.46
N ALA A 712 10.83 1.35 24.08
CA ALA A 712 11.11 2.77 24.20
C ALA A 712 11.37 3.41 22.82
N GLY A 713 12.13 2.75 21.94
CA GLY A 713 12.33 3.20 20.56
C GLY A 713 11.03 3.24 19.76
N ASP A 714 10.26 2.15 19.78
CA ASP A 714 8.95 2.02 19.11
C ASP A 714 7.96 3.09 19.63
N LEU A 715 7.95 3.37 20.94
CA LEU A 715 7.09 4.38 21.54
C LEU A 715 7.33 5.76 20.90
N PHE A 716 8.59 6.16 20.73
CA PHE A 716 8.92 7.42 20.09
C PHE A 716 8.60 7.41 18.60
N SER A 717 8.92 6.34 17.87
CA SER A 717 8.62 6.28 16.44
C SER A 717 7.11 6.31 16.18
N TRP A 718 6.31 5.70 17.05
CA TRP A 718 4.86 5.71 16.92
C TRP A 718 4.27 7.10 17.25
N TYR A 719 4.83 7.78 18.26
CA TYR A 719 4.49 9.17 18.61
C TYR A 719 4.85 10.16 17.50
N ALA A 720 6.06 10.06 16.94
CA ALA A 720 6.59 10.97 15.95
C ALA A 720 6.05 10.68 14.54
N GLY A 721 5.70 9.42 14.27
CA GLY A 721 5.35 8.90 12.95
C GLY A 721 3.86 8.98 12.61
N SER A 722 3.56 8.48 11.41
CA SER A 722 2.22 8.46 10.82
C SER A 722 1.83 7.04 10.38
N ILE A 723 0.62 6.86 9.85
CA ILE A 723 0.20 5.55 9.33
C ILE A 723 1.11 5.09 8.18
N GLU A 724 1.61 6.02 7.37
CA GLU A 724 2.58 5.76 6.31
C GLU A 724 3.90 5.22 6.87
N ALA A 725 4.36 5.77 8.00
CA ALA A 725 5.54 5.27 8.69
C ALA A 725 5.30 3.86 9.26
N ASP A 726 4.13 3.60 9.85
CA ASP A 726 3.79 2.30 10.46
C ASP A 726 3.70 1.17 9.42
N VAL A 727 3.24 1.47 8.20
CA VAL A 727 3.17 0.46 7.13
C VAL A 727 4.50 0.27 6.43
N TYR A 728 5.43 1.21 6.54
CA TYR A 728 6.76 1.14 5.93
C TYR A 728 7.51 -0.12 6.40
N PHE A 729 7.96 -0.92 5.43
CA PHE A 729 8.76 -2.10 5.71
C PHE A 729 9.76 -2.33 4.59
N CYS A 730 10.92 -2.87 4.96
CA CYS A 730 11.91 -3.37 4.02
C CYS A 730 11.50 -4.79 3.60
N PRO A 731 11.33 -5.08 2.29
CA PRO A 731 11.04 -6.44 1.80
C PRO A 731 12.04 -7.50 2.28
N GLU A 732 13.30 -7.12 2.56
CA GLU A 732 14.35 -7.94 3.18
C GLU A 732 13.88 -8.62 4.48
N ARG A 733 12.92 -8.03 5.20
CA ARG A 733 12.37 -8.57 6.45
C ARG A 733 11.57 -9.85 6.26
N GLN A 734 11.11 -10.15 5.05
CA GLN A 734 10.47 -11.45 4.71
C GLN A 734 11.48 -12.60 4.66
N GLY A 735 12.79 -12.30 4.78
CA GLY A 735 13.90 -13.24 4.68
C GLY A 735 14.66 -13.53 5.98
N THR A 736 14.03 -13.38 7.16
CA THR A 736 14.72 -13.61 8.45
C THR A 736 15.23 -15.04 8.66
N TYR A 737 14.92 -15.97 7.76
CA TYR A 737 15.34 -17.37 7.76
C TYR A 737 16.67 -17.62 7.03
N TYR A 738 17.15 -16.67 6.23
CA TYR A 738 18.21 -16.90 5.25
C TYR A 738 19.60 -16.41 5.68
N GLY A 739 19.73 -15.86 6.88
CA GLY A 739 21.04 -15.46 7.43
C GLY A 739 21.61 -14.14 6.89
N GLY A 740 20.86 -13.42 6.04
CA GLY A 740 21.28 -12.11 5.53
C GLY A 740 21.54 -11.07 6.64
N PHE A 741 20.77 -11.12 7.74
CA PHE A 741 20.99 -10.26 8.90
C PHE A 741 22.32 -10.57 9.58
N TYR A 742 22.68 -11.84 9.76
CA TYR A 742 23.99 -12.18 10.31
C TYR A 742 25.13 -11.62 9.45
N MET A 743 25.02 -11.71 8.13
CA MET A 743 26.05 -11.20 7.22
C MET A 743 26.21 -9.67 7.31
N LYS A 744 25.13 -8.93 7.61
CA LYS A 744 25.15 -7.47 7.80
C LYS A 744 25.62 -7.06 9.18
N ASP A 745 25.10 -7.74 10.20
CA ASP A 745 25.15 -7.28 11.58
C ASP A 745 26.34 -7.88 12.34
N ALA A 746 26.82 -9.08 11.98
CA ALA A 746 27.92 -9.75 12.69
C ALA A 746 29.18 -8.88 12.83
N PRO A 747 29.66 -8.17 11.78
CA PRO A 747 30.77 -7.24 11.92
C PRO A 747 30.54 -6.11 12.93
N ALA A 748 29.28 -5.70 13.14
CA ALA A 748 28.90 -4.60 14.01
C ALA A 748 28.73 -5.02 15.49
N ILE A 749 28.63 -6.32 15.79
CA ILE A 749 28.36 -6.81 17.14
C ILE A 749 29.51 -6.44 18.09
N GLY A 750 29.21 -5.69 19.14
CA GLY A 750 30.19 -5.30 20.16
C GLY A 750 31.11 -4.16 19.75
N HIS A 751 30.87 -3.51 18.61
CA HIS A 751 31.67 -2.40 18.10
C HIS A 751 30.83 -1.14 17.91
N GLU A 752 30.87 -0.27 18.93
CA GLU A 752 30.21 1.04 18.87
C GLU A 752 30.78 1.88 17.73
N GLY A 753 29.90 2.62 17.03
CA GLY A 753 30.31 3.47 15.91
C GLY A 753 30.50 2.73 14.58
N TYR A 754 30.42 1.40 14.55
CA TYR A 754 30.42 0.66 13.29
C TYR A 754 29.18 1.02 12.46
N ALA A 755 29.42 1.45 11.21
CA ALA A 755 28.38 1.75 10.24
C ALA A 755 28.27 0.61 9.23
N ILE A 756 27.09 0.04 9.11
CA ILE A 756 26.81 -0.96 8.08
C ILE A 756 26.68 -0.23 6.74
N SER A 757 27.47 -0.65 5.73
CA SER A 757 27.37 -0.07 4.39
C SER A 757 25.95 -0.20 3.84
N THR A 758 25.39 0.91 3.39
CA THR A 758 24.06 0.94 2.77
C THR A 758 24.04 0.28 1.40
N SER A 759 25.19 0.13 0.72
CA SER A 759 25.29 -0.52 -0.60
C SER A 759 25.48 -2.04 -0.53
N LEU A 760 25.88 -2.59 0.62
CA LEU A 760 26.25 -4.00 0.77
C LEU A 760 25.19 -4.96 0.21
N THR A 761 23.92 -4.71 0.53
CA THR A 761 22.79 -5.52 0.05
C THR A 761 22.69 -5.51 -1.47
N ALA A 762 22.77 -4.31 -2.05
CA ALA A 762 22.63 -4.12 -3.49
C ALA A 762 23.82 -4.76 -4.22
N ASP A 763 25.04 -4.43 -3.81
CA ASP A 763 26.28 -4.87 -4.47
C ASP A 763 26.40 -6.39 -4.47
N VAL A 764 26.24 -7.01 -3.30
CA VAL A 764 26.32 -8.47 -3.18
C VAL A 764 25.10 -9.15 -3.81
N GLY A 765 23.92 -8.55 -3.72
CA GLY A 765 22.72 -9.03 -4.41
C GLY A 765 22.92 -9.15 -5.92
N THR A 766 23.61 -8.19 -6.57
CA THR A 766 23.82 -8.24 -8.02
C THR A 766 24.59 -9.48 -8.48
N VAL A 767 25.42 -10.10 -7.64
CA VAL A 767 26.25 -11.25 -8.05
C VAL A 767 25.42 -12.49 -8.40
N LEU A 768 24.24 -12.65 -7.78
CA LEU A 768 23.33 -13.77 -8.09
C LEU A 768 22.19 -13.37 -9.02
N SER A 769 21.99 -12.08 -9.29
CA SER A 769 20.89 -11.58 -10.12
C SER A 769 21.33 -11.01 -11.47
N ASP A 770 22.63 -10.90 -11.73
CA ASP A 770 23.19 -10.32 -12.95
C ASP A 770 24.38 -11.18 -13.43
N SER A 771 24.16 -11.91 -14.53
CA SER A 771 25.15 -12.80 -15.11
C SER A 771 26.41 -12.07 -15.59
N THR A 772 26.33 -10.76 -15.87
CA THR A 772 27.48 -9.95 -16.30
C THR A 772 28.53 -9.81 -15.20
N LYS A 773 28.16 -10.07 -13.93
CA LYS A 773 29.12 -10.14 -12.80
C LYS A 773 29.99 -11.39 -12.84
N GLY A 774 29.63 -12.38 -13.67
CA GLY A 774 30.43 -13.58 -13.90
C GLY A 774 30.44 -14.58 -12.75
N TYR A 775 29.42 -14.58 -11.89
CA TYR A 775 29.24 -15.57 -10.82
C TYR A 775 28.19 -16.62 -11.18
N VAL A 776 27.17 -16.21 -11.94
CA VAL A 776 26.03 -17.03 -12.37
C VAL A 776 25.85 -16.97 -13.88
N THR A 777 25.23 -17.99 -14.46
CA THR A 777 24.78 -17.98 -15.86
C THR A 777 23.54 -17.11 -16.02
N GLU A 778 23.18 -16.77 -17.27
CA GLU A 778 21.93 -16.06 -17.57
C GLU A 778 20.70 -16.82 -17.05
N THR A 779 20.66 -18.14 -17.22
CA THR A 779 19.56 -18.98 -16.72
C THR A 779 19.44 -18.93 -15.19
N GLN A 780 20.56 -18.98 -14.48
CA GLN A 780 20.58 -18.89 -13.01
C GLN A 780 20.15 -17.49 -12.53
N ALA A 781 20.64 -16.43 -13.17
CA ALA A 781 20.23 -15.05 -12.86
C ALA A 781 18.74 -14.81 -13.15
N ALA A 782 18.20 -15.43 -14.22
CA ALA A 782 16.79 -15.36 -14.57
C ALA A 782 15.90 -16.01 -13.51
N LEU A 783 16.30 -17.17 -12.95
CA LEU A 783 15.58 -17.79 -11.83
C LEU A 783 15.47 -16.85 -10.63
N MET A 784 16.56 -16.15 -10.29
CA MET A 784 16.56 -15.19 -9.20
C MET A 784 15.69 -13.96 -9.50
N SER A 785 15.71 -13.49 -10.75
CA SER A 785 14.93 -12.33 -11.19
C SER A 785 13.42 -12.62 -11.22
N GLY A 786 13.00 -13.82 -11.62
CA GLY A 786 11.59 -14.22 -11.65
C GLY A 786 10.92 -14.34 -10.28
N LEU A 787 11.70 -14.39 -9.18
CA LEU A 787 11.15 -14.33 -7.83
C LEU A 787 10.49 -12.99 -7.51
N VAL A 788 10.90 -11.90 -8.15
CA VAL A 788 10.33 -10.57 -7.91
C VAL A 788 8.86 -10.54 -8.32
N ASP A 789 8.52 -11.09 -9.49
CA ASP A 789 7.13 -11.14 -9.96
C ASP A 789 6.28 -12.04 -9.06
N THR A 790 6.85 -13.18 -8.63
CA THR A 790 6.19 -14.09 -7.68
C THR A 790 5.90 -13.40 -6.34
N GLN A 791 6.88 -12.65 -5.81
CA GLN A 791 6.73 -11.86 -4.59
C GLN A 791 5.72 -10.72 -4.77
N ARG A 792 5.72 -10.05 -5.93
CA ARG A 792 4.85 -8.90 -6.21
C ARG A 792 3.38 -9.26 -6.06
N ASN A 793 2.98 -10.45 -6.49
CA ASN A 793 1.63 -10.95 -6.31
C ASN A 793 1.21 -10.97 -4.83
N ASN A 794 2.01 -11.57 -3.96
CA ASN A 794 1.70 -11.61 -2.53
C ASN A 794 1.82 -10.23 -1.85
N LEU A 795 2.68 -9.35 -2.37
CA LEU A 795 2.84 -8.00 -1.84
C LEU A 795 1.70 -7.05 -2.19
N TYR A 796 1.16 -7.15 -3.41
CA TYR A 796 0.26 -6.12 -3.97
C TYR A 796 -1.03 -6.63 -4.62
N ALA A 797 -1.11 -7.89 -5.05
CA ALA A 797 -2.24 -8.34 -5.86
C ALA A 797 -3.54 -8.44 -5.03
N GLY A 798 -4.62 -7.89 -5.59
CA GLY A 798 -5.95 -7.95 -5.02
C GLY A 798 -6.13 -7.13 -3.73
N SER A 799 -7.29 -7.30 -3.09
CA SER A 799 -7.63 -6.65 -1.82
C SER A 799 -7.05 -7.35 -0.59
N THR A 800 -6.37 -8.48 -0.78
CA THR A 800 -5.78 -9.32 0.30
C THR A 800 -4.31 -9.56 -0.01
N SER A 801 -3.52 -8.49 0.11
CA SER A 801 -2.07 -8.49 -0.09
C SER A 801 -1.33 -8.12 1.20
N ILE A 802 -0.05 -8.46 1.32
CA ILE A 802 0.76 -8.13 2.51
C ILE A 802 0.69 -6.64 2.84
N VAL A 803 0.80 -5.77 1.83
CA VAL A 803 0.73 -4.31 2.01
C VAL A 803 -0.64 -3.87 2.53
N SER A 804 -1.72 -4.38 1.91
CA SER A 804 -3.09 -4.04 2.34
C SER A 804 -3.38 -4.52 3.76
N ILE A 805 -2.86 -5.69 4.15
CA ILE A 805 -3.01 -6.28 5.47
C ILE A 805 -2.23 -5.44 6.50
N ARG A 806 -1.00 -5.01 6.17
CA ARG A 806 -0.22 -4.12 7.04
C ARG A 806 -0.94 -2.82 7.31
N LEU A 807 -1.53 -2.21 6.28
CA LEU A 807 -2.32 -0.98 6.43
C LEU A 807 -3.52 -1.18 7.34
N GLN A 808 -4.25 -2.29 7.18
CA GLN A 808 -5.39 -2.62 8.04
C GLN A 808 -4.96 -2.84 9.50
N ILE A 809 -3.91 -3.63 9.74
CA ILE A 809 -3.38 -3.86 11.09
C ILE A 809 -2.91 -2.55 11.73
N ALA A 810 -2.08 -1.76 11.06
CA ALA A 810 -1.57 -0.49 11.59
C ALA A 810 -2.72 0.49 11.91
N THR A 811 -3.74 0.55 11.06
CA THR A 811 -4.94 1.37 11.29
C THR A 811 -5.70 0.90 12.53
N LEU A 812 -5.86 -0.41 12.70
CA LEU A 812 -6.51 -1.00 13.89
C LEU A 812 -5.72 -0.71 15.16
N LEU A 813 -4.39 -0.83 15.13
CA LEU A 813 -3.53 -0.56 16.28
C LEU A 813 -3.55 0.92 16.67
N ARG A 814 -3.49 1.86 15.71
CA ARG A 814 -3.58 3.31 16.00
C ARG A 814 -4.92 3.72 16.61
N LYS A 815 -6.01 2.98 16.40
CA LYS A 815 -7.29 3.27 17.09
C LYS A 815 -7.15 3.19 18.62
N LEU A 816 -6.24 2.36 19.14
CA LEU A 816 -5.97 2.23 20.57
C LEU A 816 -5.44 3.53 21.20
N LEU A 817 -4.88 4.46 20.42
CA LEU A 817 -4.44 5.77 20.94
C LEU A 817 -5.60 6.63 21.44
N ILE A 818 -6.77 6.52 20.79
CA ILE A 818 -7.92 7.40 21.01
C ILE A 818 -9.10 6.71 21.70
N THR A 819 -9.09 5.38 21.79
CA THR A 819 -10.13 4.61 22.45
C THR A 819 -9.57 3.89 23.67
N SER A 820 -10.28 3.98 24.80
CA SER A 820 -10.06 3.11 25.96
C SER A 820 -10.74 1.75 25.79
N ASP A 821 -11.42 1.53 24.66
CA ASP A 821 -12.18 0.33 24.38
C ASP A 821 -11.22 -0.82 24.03
N THR A 822 -10.85 -1.58 25.05
CA THR A 822 -10.08 -2.84 24.96
C THR A 822 -10.93 -3.97 24.38
N ASP A 823 -11.89 -3.65 23.52
CA ASP A 823 -12.83 -4.61 23.03
C ASP A 823 -12.07 -5.69 22.27
N LYS A 824 -12.34 -6.96 22.59
CA LYS A 824 -11.66 -8.12 21.97
C LYS A 824 -11.75 -8.10 20.44
N SER A 825 -12.64 -7.27 19.88
CA SER A 825 -12.79 -7.00 18.46
C SER A 825 -11.50 -6.54 17.77
N ILE A 826 -10.74 -5.57 18.31
CA ILE A 826 -9.50 -5.10 17.66
C ILE A 826 -8.46 -6.23 17.67
N PHE A 827 -8.30 -6.89 18.81
CA PHE A 827 -7.42 -8.05 18.94
C PHE A 827 -7.78 -9.14 17.92
N ASN A 828 -9.04 -9.56 17.86
CA ASN A 828 -9.49 -10.61 16.94
C ASN A 828 -9.25 -10.24 15.46
N GLN A 829 -9.47 -8.99 15.09
CA GLN A 829 -9.20 -8.51 13.73
C GLN A 829 -7.70 -8.52 13.41
N VAL A 830 -6.87 -8.02 14.33
CA VAL A 830 -5.39 -8.09 14.19
C VAL A 830 -4.95 -9.54 14.05
N MET A 831 -5.41 -10.45 14.89
CA MET A 831 -5.04 -11.87 14.82
C MET A 831 -5.48 -12.52 13.50
N SER A 832 -6.70 -12.23 13.02
CA SER A 832 -7.17 -12.75 11.73
C SER A 832 -6.29 -12.26 10.58
N LEU A 833 -6.01 -10.95 10.55
CA LEU A 833 -5.18 -10.32 9.52
C LEU A 833 -3.74 -10.81 9.58
N SER A 834 -3.16 -10.96 10.77
CA SER A 834 -1.82 -11.52 10.95
C SER A 834 -1.73 -12.97 10.48
N GLY A 835 -2.76 -13.78 10.71
CA GLY A 835 -2.82 -15.13 10.15
C GLY A 835 -2.74 -15.12 8.62
N THR A 836 -3.54 -14.27 7.96
CA THR A 836 -3.52 -14.11 6.50
C THR A 836 -2.18 -13.56 6.00
N TYR A 837 -1.56 -12.63 6.73
CA TYR A 837 -0.19 -12.19 6.44
C TYR A 837 0.73 -13.40 6.41
N GLY A 838 0.73 -14.21 7.47
CA GLY A 838 1.63 -15.36 7.59
C GLY A 838 1.44 -16.39 6.50
N ASP A 839 0.22 -16.58 6.00
CA ASP A 839 -0.03 -17.44 4.83
C ASP A 839 0.66 -16.90 3.56
N LEU A 840 0.54 -15.59 3.29
CA LEU A 840 1.18 -14.95 2.13
C LEU A 840 2.71 -14.93 2.26
N ASP A 841 3.23 -14.64 3.45
CA ASP A 841 4.67 -14.68 3.72
C ASP A 841 5.23 -16.10 3.67
N GLY A 842 4.45 -17.09 4.10
CA GLY A 842 4.80 -18.50 4.00
C GLY A 842 4.92 -18.95 2.54
N GLU A 843 4.02 -18.48 1.68
CA GLU A 843 4.09 -18.74 0.24
C GLU A 843 5.31 -18.08 -0.41
N ASN A 844 5.61 -16.83 -0.06
CA ASN A 844 6.85 -16.17 -0.44
C ASN A 844 8.09 -16.99 -0.02
N ASN A 845 8.15 -17.42 1.24
CA ASN A 845 9.27 -18.21 1.76
C ASN A 845 9.41 -19.58 1.10
N TYR A 846 8.30 -20.27 0.81
CA TYR A 846 8.33 -21.49 0.03
C TYR A 846 8.98 -21.27 -1.35
N ASN A 847 8.57 -20.22 -2.06
CA ASN A 847 9.08 -19.90 -3.38
C ASN A 847 10.57 -19.51 -3.33
N TYR A 848 10.97 -18.69 -2.34
CA TYR A 848 12.37 -18.31 -2.14
C TYR A 848 13.25 -19.52 -1.86
N ALA A 849 12.91 -20.33 -0.85
CA ALA A 849 13.69 -21.51 -0.49
C ALA A 849 13.84 -22.47 -1.68
N THR A 850 12.77 -22.67 -2.45
CA THR A 850 12.78 -23.54 -3.65
C THR A 850 13.69 -23.00 -4.75
N VAL A 851 13.58 -21.72 -5.10
CA VAL A 851 14.45 -21.13 -6.12
C VAL A 851 15.90 -21.04 -5.66
N PHE A 852 16.14 -20.71 -4.39
CA PHE A 852 17.50 -20.67 -3.83
C PHE A 852 18.16 -22.05 -3.89
N ALA A 853 17.43 -23.11 -3.56
CA ALA A 853 17.87 -24.49 -3.71
C ALA A 853 18.17 -24.85 -5.17
N ASN A 854 17.26 -24.52 -6.10
CA ASN A 854 17.44 -24.79 -7.52
C ASN A 854 18.69 -24.10 -8.08
N VAL A 855 18.89 -22.82 -7.76
CA VAL A 855 20.09 -22.07 -8.16
C VAL A 855 21.32 -22.75 -7.57
N TYR A 856 21.36 -22.98 -6.26
CA TYR A 856 22.53 -23.54 -5.57
C TYR A 856 22.93 -24.93 -6.07
N GLN A 857 21.96 -25.81 -6.28
CA GLN A 857 22.19 -27.16 -6.79
C GLN A 857 22.65 -27.16 -8.26
N SER A 858 22.24 -26.16 -9.04
CA SER A 858 22.68 -25.99 -10.43
C SER A 858 24.08 -25.37 -10.58
N LEU A 859 24.66 -24.79 -9.51
CA LEU A 859 25.99 -24.20 -9.57
C LEU A 859 27.04 -25.27 -9.84
N GLY A 860 27.87 -25.04 -10.86
CA GLY A 860 28.93 -25.95 -11.27
C GLY A 860 30.09 -25.19 -11.90
N THR A 861 30.56 -25.69 -13.04
CA THR A 861 31.61 -25.06 -13.82
C THR A 861 30.99 -24.25 -14.97
N MET A 862 31.41 -23.00 -15.15
CA MET A 862 31.01 -22.16 -16.28
C MET A 862 32.25 -21.63 -17.03
N ILE A 863 32.09 -21.29 -18.31
CA ILE A 863 33.13 -20.63 -19.10
C ILE A 863 32.76 -19.16 -19.27
N LEU A 864 33.68 -18.26 -18.92
CA LEU A 864 33.53 -16.82 -19.11
C LEU A 864 34.81 -16.26 -19.71
N ASN A 865 34.71 -15.59 -20.86
CA ASN A 865 35.87 -15.02 -21.57
C ASN A 865 37.03 -16.03 -21.82
N GLY A 866 36.71 -17.30 -22.02
CA GLY A 866 37.70 -18.37 -22.21
C GLY A 866 38.30 -18.94 -20.92
N GLU A 867 37.94 -18.40 -19.76
CA GLU A 867 38.35 -18.93 -18.46
C GLU A 867 37.29 -19.88 -17.88
N THR A 868 37.75 -20.97 -17.28
CA THR A 868 36.90 -21.93 -16.56
C THR A 868 36.73 -21.45 -15.12
N ILE A 869 35.49 -21.17 -14.72
CA ILE A 869 35.12 -20.68 -13.39
C ILE A 869 34.36 -21.77 -12.64
N ASP A 870 34.84 -22.12 -11.45
CA ASP A 870 34.04 -22.83 -10.44
C ASP A 870 33.16 -21.82 -9.72
N GLN A 871 31.86 -21.88 -9.97
CA GLN A 871 30.89 -20.92 -9.45
C GLN A 871 30.81 -20.97 -7.93
N LYS A 872 30.78 -22.17 -7.34
CA LYS A 872 30.67 -22.34 -5.87
C LYS A 872 31.92 -21.83 -5.18
N ALA A 873 33.10 -22.14 -5.71
CA ALA A 873 34.35 -21.64 -5.15
C ALA A 873 34.43 -20.11 -5.22
N LYS A 874 34.04 -19.51 -6.37
CA LYS A 874 34.04 -18.06 -6.55
C LYS A 874 33.06 -17.33 -5.61
N ILE A 875 31.85 -17.86 -5.45
CA ILE A 875 30.84 -17.33 -4.51
C ILE A 875 31.35 -17.43 -3.06
N THR A 876 31.94 -18.57 -2.67
CA THR A 876 32.49 -18.79 -1.32
C THR A 876 33.67 -17.85 -1.01
N ALA A 877 34.51 -17.58 -2.01
CA ALA A 877 35.62 -16.62 -1.88
C ALA A 877 35.10 -15.19 -1.66
N LEU A 878 34.06 -14.77 -2.38
CA LEU A 878 33.41 -13.47 -2.16
C LEU A 878 32.82 -13.38 -0.75
N TYR A 879 32.09 -14.40 -0.30
CA TYR A 879 31.54 -14.44 1.07
C TYR A 879 32.66 -14.27 2.11
N SER A 880 33.76 -14.99 1.94
CA SER A 880 34.92 -14.91 2.84
C SER A 880 35.54 -13.50 2.88
N SER A 881 35.55 -12.79 1.75
CA SER A 881 36.09 -11.42 1.68
C SER A 881 35.17 -10.38 2.34
N ILE A 882 33.86 -10.60 2.30
CA ILE A 882 32.87 -9.71 2.95
C ILE A 882 32.92 -9.89 4.47
N MET A 883 33.07 -11.15 4.90
CA MET A 883 33.04 -11.50 6.32
C MET A 883 34.40 -11.31 7.02
N LYS A 884 35.41 -10.77 6.34
CA LYS A 884 36.71 -10.41 6.90
C LYS A 884 37.01 -8.94 6.65
N GLY A 885 37.56 -8.26 7.65
CA GLY A 885 37.92 -6.86 7.46
C GLY A 885 38.59 -6.22 8.65
N ASN A 886 38.68 -4.89 8.58
CA ASN A 886 39.29 -4.05 9.60
C ASN A 886 38.24 -3.14 10.24
N TYR A 887 38.37 -2.92 11.55
CA TYR A 887 37.71 -1.82 12.25
C TYR A 887 38.54 -0.56 12.06
N THR A 888 37.91 0.55 11.70
CA THR A 888 38.58 1.83 11.53
C THR A 888 38.00 2.90 12.45
N ASP A 889 38.84 3.76 13.00
CA ASP A 889 38.38 4.97 13.71
C ASP A 889 37.83 6.03 12.73
N THR A 890 37.33 7.15 13.26
CA THR A 890 36.82 8.30 12.47
C THR A 890 37.88 8.95 11.57
N ASN A 891 39.17 8.68 11.78
CA ASN A 891 40.26 9.17 10.94
C ASN A 891 40.70 8.12 9.89
N GLY A 892 40.05 6.96 9.83
CA GLY A 892 40.38 5.87 8.92
C GLY A 892 41.54 4.99 9.37
N ASN A 893 42.04 5.14 10.61
CA ASN A 893 43.10 4.28 11.13
C ASN A 893 42.53 2.93 11.52
N ILE A 894 43.25 1.84 11.18
CA ILE A 894 42.87 0.49 11.60
C ILE A 894 43.06 0.36 13.11
N ILE A 895 41.97 0.13 13.84
CA ILE A 895 41.92 -0.07 15.30
C ILE A 895 41.68 -1.53 15.68
N GLY A 896 41.39 -2.40 14.71
CA GLY A 896 41.18 -3.82 14.92
C GLY A 896 40.88 -4.57 13.63
N THR A 897 40.73 -5.88 13.71
CA THR A 897 40.36 -6.75 12.58
C THR A 897 39.29 -7.75 13.00
N TYR A 898 38.51 -8.25 12.04
CA TYR A 898 37.48 -9.25 12.27
C TYR A 898 37.50 -10.35 11.19
N ASP A 899 37.08 -11.56 11.58
CA ASP A 899 36.87 -12.69 10.69
C ASP A 899 35.63 -13.48 11.14
N PHE A 900 34.52 -13.26 10.45
CA PHE A 900 33.25 -13.98 10.58
C PHE A 900 33.01 -14.94 9.40
N SER A 901 34.02 -15.19 8.56
CA SER A 901 33.89 -16.10 7.41
C SER A 901 33.84 -17.58 7.81
N GLY A 902 34.36 -17.88 9.00
CA GLY A 902 34.35 -19.22 9.56
C GLY A 902 32.94 -19.66 9.98
N SER A 903 32.80 -20.91 10.37
CA SER A 903 31.55 -21.41 10.93
C SER A 903 31.19 -20.60 12.18
N CYS A 904 30.06 -19.88 12.13
CA CYS A 904 29.46 -19.27 13.31
C CYS A 904 29.35 -20.35 14.41
N PRO A 905 30.03 -20.20 15.57
CA PRO A 905 30.34 -21.34 16.44
C PRO A 905 29.14 -21.83 17.27
N ALA A 906 28.09 -21.01 17.40
CA ALA A 906 26.88 -21.35 18.12
C ALA A 906 25.65 -20.69 17.47
N PRO A 907 24.46 -21.30 17.55
CA PRO A 907 23.21 -20.62 17.26
C PRO A 907 22.99 -19.45 18.23
N PHE A 908 22.36 -18.38 17.73
CA PHE A 908 22.02 -17.20 18.52
C PHE A 908 20.54 -16.93 18.44
N LEU A 909 19.94 -16.57 19.57
CA LEU A 909 18.60 -16.01 19.62
C LEU A 909 18.64 -14.77 20.52
N TYR A 910 18.17 -13.62 20.01
CA TYR A 910 18.25 -12.32 20.69
C TYR A 910 19.67 -11.98 21.16
N SER A 911 20.69 -12.16 20.31
CA SER A 911 22.11 -11.95 20.62
C SER A 911 22.72 -12.84 21.71
N ALA A 912 21.96 -13.79 22.26
CA ALA A 912 22.46 -14.76 23.24
C ALA A 912 22.79 -16.11 22.59
N PRO A 913 23.93 -16.74 22.91
CA PRO A 913 24.22 -18.11 22.49
C PRO A 913 23.17 -19.08 23.05
N LEU A 914 22.64 -19.95 22.19
CA LEU A 914 21.73 -21.01 22.59
C LEU A 914 22.51 -22.25 23.04
N ALA A 915 22.11 -22.84 24.16
CA ALA A 915 22.61 -24.15 24.55
C ALA A 915 21.92 -25.24 23.73
N ALA A 916 22.70 -26.20 23.21
CA ALA A 916 22.15 -27.36 22.51
C ALA A 916 21.22 -28.23 23.38
N THR A 917 21.19 -28.00 24.69
CA THR A 917 20.30 -28.66 25.67
C THR A 917 18.96 -27.95 25.87
N ASP A 918 18.75 -26.76 25.28
CA ASP A 918 17.46 -26.06 25.39
C ASP A 918 16.38 -26.87 24.67
N SER A 919 15.29 -27.20 25.38
CA SER A 919 14.22 -28.04 24.84
C SER A 919 13.54 -27.45 23.61
N GLY A 920 13.42 -26.11 23.52
CA GLY A 920 12.86 -25.42 22.38
C GLY A 920 13.77 -25.52 21.15
N PHE A 921 15.07 -25.40 21.36
CA PHE A 921 16.06 -25.64 20.31
C PHE A 921 16.05 -27.10 19.85
N VAL A 922 16.16 -28.06 20.77
CA VAL A 922 16.19 -29.50 20.46
C VAL A 922 14.95 -29.94 19.69
N ALA A 923 13.76 -29.53 20.15
CA ALA A 923 12.51 -29.91 19.49
C ALA A 923 12.43 -29.38 18.06
N ASN A 924 12.73 -28.09 17.86
CA ASN A 924 12.54 -27.41 16.57
C ASN A 924 13.69 -27.62 15.57
N THR A 925 14.83 -28.15 16.04
CA THR A 925 15.98 -28.53 15.20
C THR A 925 16.16 -30.04 15.06
N SER A 926 15.22 -30.86 15.55
CA SER A 926 15.24 -32.32 15.32
C SER A 926 15.01 -32.66 13.84
N ASP A 927 15.51 -33.80 13.35
CA ASP A 927 15.23 -34.26 11.97
C ASP A 927 13.76 -34.59 11.77
N THR A 928 13.08 -35.11 12.80
CA THR A 928 11.65 -35.41 12.75
C THR A 928 10.78 -34.16 12.61
N ALA A 929 11.24 -33.00 13.10
CA ALA A 929 10.49 -31.75 13.01
C ALA A 929 10.34 -31.22 11.58
N VAL A 930 11.20 -31.64 10.63
CA VAL A 930 11.11 -31.18 9.24
C VAL A 930 10.19 -32.05 8.38
N TYR A 931 9.86 -33.28 8.78
CA TYR A 931 9.06 -34.22 7.97
C TYR A 931 7.71 -33.61 7.49
N PRO A 932 6.92 -32.95 8.35
CA PRO A 932 5.68 -32.31 7.92
C PRO A 932 5.89 -31.23 6.85
N LEU A 933 7.02 -30.51 6.91
CA LEU A 933 7.39 -29.49 5.91
C LEU A 933 7.76 -30.10 4.55
N PHE A 934 7.99 -31.41 4.50
CA PHE A 934 8.23 -32.20 3.29
C PHE A 934 7.01 -33.05 2.90
N GLY A 935 5.83 -32.81 3.50
CA GLY A 935 4.59 -33.53 3.20
C GLY A 935 4.51 -34.93 3.82
N LEU A 936 5.37 -35.24 4.79
CA LEU A 936 5.45 -36.55 5.42
C LEU A 936 4.92 -36.51 6.86
N THR A 937 4.37 -37.63 7.33
CA THR A 937 4.17 -37.85 8.77
C THR A 937 5.51 -38.04 9.45
N ALA A 938 5.70 -37.42 10.63
CA ALA A 938 6.90 -37.66 11.43
C ALA A 938 6.99 -39.15 11.81
N PRO A 939 8.18 -39.77 11.72
CA PRO A 939 8.38 -41.20 11.99
C PRO A 939 8.27 -41.57 13.47
#